data_AF-A0A0E3SNN9-F1
#
_entry.id   AF-A0A0E3SNN9-F1
#
_cell.length_a   1.000
_cell.length_b   1.000
_cell.length_c   1.000
_cell.angle_alpha   90.00
_cell.angle_beta   90.00
_cell.angle_gamma   90.00
#
_symmetry.space_group_name_H-M   'P 1'
#
loop_
_entity.id
_entity.type
_entity.pdbx_description
1 polymer ?
#
loop_
_entity_poly.entity_id
_entity_poly.type
_entity_poly.pdbx_seq_one_letter_code
_entity_poly.pdbx_strand_id
1 'polypeptide(L)'
;MPIEDVLLDLKHKIEKNLPAGVTITDVEFEGPQLVLYTEEPRKFADDGNIIRNLAKELRTRIAMRPDPRVLATPEDSISIIEEVVPKESVISSYYFDPDSGEVIIEAEKPGLVIGKHGATLREITKQIGWIPKVVRTPPIKSRTVKNVREFMRTNLKERKEILKSVGRKIHKECTSKDQWVRVTSLGGCKEVGRSCFLLSTPESRILIDCGVNVGSDENMTPYLYVPEVFPLNQIDAVIVTHAHLDHQGLVPLLFKYGYEGPVYCTPPTRDLMVLLQLDYIDVAAKEGKKIPYESGMVAKTLKHTIPLDYEEVTDIAPDIKLTFHNAGHILGSAISHFHIGDGLHNVVFTGDYKYEKTRLFDPAVNKFPRVETVISEATYGNSNAFQPSLKDAERHLQMVVKNTVERGGICIIPAFAVGRSQEVMIVLEESIRKGLIPEVPVYLDGMIWEATAIHATHPEYLNNDLRKLIFQKGQNPFLSECFKPVDSHDMRQKIIQNPHPCVIISTSGMMNGGPVMDYFKAFAEDPRNSLVFVGYQADGTIGRRIQKGWKEIPMAGKGGSTEILKLNMEVQVVDGFSGHSDRRQLMDYIKRMQPRPERVFTEHGDEKACVDLASSVYKKLKIETRALTNLETVRLL
;
A
#
# COMPACT_ATOMS: atom_id res chain seq x y z
N MET A 1 9.43 36.12 3.71
CA MET A 1 10.08 36.56 2.45
C MET A 1 9.31 35.95 1.28
N PRO A 2 9.14 36.61 0.12
CA PRO A 2 8.63 35.95 -1.09
C PRO A 2 9.44 34.68 -1.39
N ILE A 3 8.78 33.58 -1.78
CA ILE A 3 9.45 32.29 -1.99
C ILE A 3 10.51 32.32 -3.11
N GLU A 4 10.33 33.21 -4.09
CA GLU A 4 11.27 33.43 -5.19
C GLU A 4 12.61 34.00 -4.69
N ASP A 5 12.57 34.91 -3.71
CA ASP A 5 13.78 35.46 -3.11
C ASP A 5 14.54 34.40 -2.31
N VAL A 6 13.80 33.50 -1.63
CA VAL A 6 14.39 32.36 -0.89
C VAL A 6 15.09 31.39 -1.85
N LEU A 7 14.45 31.08 -2.99
CA LEU A 7 15.06 30.23 -4.02
C LEU A 7 16.29 30.88 -4.65
N LEU A 8 16.27 32.20 -4.88
CA LEU A 8 17.41 32.94 -5.41
C LEU A 8 18.59 32.95 -4.43
N ASP A 9 18.34 33.14 -3.14
CA ASP A 9 19.36 33.07 -2.11
C ASP A 9 19.95 31.66 -1.98
N LEU A 10 19.10 30.63 -2.02
CA LEU A 10 19.53 29.23 -2.07
C LEU A 10 20.40 28.96 -3.29
N LYS A 11 20.00 29.44 -4.47
CA LYS A 11 20.78 29.30 -5.71
C LYS A 11 22.18 29.90 -5.56
N HIS A 12 22.28 31.16 -5.13
CA HIS A 12 23.58 31.81 -4.91
C HIS A 12 24.43 31.10 -3.86
N LYS A 13 23.81 30.56 -2.81
CA LYS A 13 24.50 29.78 -1.78
C LYS A 13 25.05 28.47 -2.34
N ILE A 14 24.26 27.77 -3.15
CA ILE A 14 24.68 26.52 -3.81
C ILE A 14 25.82 26.80 -4.79
N GLU A 15 25.70 27.81 -5.65
CA GLU A 15 26.73 28.18 -6.64
C GLU A 15 28.09 28.48 -5.99
N LYS A 16 28.11 29.10 -4.80
CA LYS A 16 29.35 29.35 -4.05
C LYS A 16 30.04 28.08 -3.53
N ASN A 17 29.26 27.02 -3.31
CA ASN A 17 29.74 25.76 -2.74
C ASN A 17 29.98 24.68 -3.80
N LEU A 18 29.62 24.94 -5.07
CA LEU A 18 29.88 24.01 -6.17
C LEU A 18 31.37 24.00 -6.54
N PRO A 19 31.93 22.82 -6.90
CA PRO A 19 33.29 22.73 -7.41
C PRO A 19 33.48 23.56 -8.69
N ALA A 20 34.72 24.00 -8.93
CA ALA A 20 35.06 24.73 -10.15
C ALA A 20 34.66 23.94 -11.40
N GLY A 21 33.90 24.58 -12.28
CA GLY A 21 33.41 23.99 -13.52
C GLY A 21 32.14 23.17 -13.37
N VAL A 22 31.46 23.11 -12.23
CA VAL A 22 30.10 22.54 -12.10
C VAL A 22 29.08 23.67 -12.04
N THR A 23 28.06 23.63 -12.90
CA THR A 23 27.02 24.67 -12.96
C THR A 23 25.62 24.10 -12.79
N ILE A 24 24.71 24.97 -12.33
CA ILE A 24 23.28 24.71 -12.23
C ILE A 24 22.53 25.82 -12.98
N THR A 25 21.38 25.48 -13.54
CA THR A 25 20.52 26.41 -14.28
C THR A 25 19.46 27.00 -13.39
N ASP A 26 18.80 26.16 -12.61
CA ASP A 26 17.67 26.55 -11.77
C ASP A 26 17.59 25.75 -10.48
N VAL A 27 16.89 26.30 -9.51
CA VAL A 27 16.66 25.72 -8.18
C VAL A 27 15.18 25.85 -7.84
N GLU A 28 14.52 24.73 -7.63
CA GLU A 28 13.07 24.70 -7.37
C GLU A 28 12.74 23.75 -6.21
N PHE A 29 11.69 24.08 -5.46
CA PHE A 29 11.08 23.13 -4.53
C PHE A 29 10.04 22.32 -5.27
N GLU A 30 10.27 21.02 -5.45
CA GLU A 30 9.32 20.12 -6.10
C GLU A 30 8.96 18.98 -5.13
N GLY A 31 7.76 19.07 -4.57
CA GLY A 31 7.33 18.21 -3.48
C GLY A 31 8.26 18.35 -2.27
N PRO A 32 8.65 17.25 -1.61
CA PRO A 32 9.57 17.27 -0.48
C PRO A 32 11.03 17.61 -0.78
N GLN A 33 11.40 17.81 -2.05
CA GLN A 33 12.80 17.90 -2.46
C GLN A 33 13.16 19.30 -2.96
N LEU A 34 14.40 19.71 -2.65
CA LEU A 34 15.08 20.78 -3.36
C LEU A 34 15.71 20.21 -4.63
N VAL A 35 15.26 20.66 -5.79
CA VAL A 35 15.71 20.15 -7.09
C VAL A 35 16.69 21.15 -7.71
N LEU A 36 17.86 20.64 -8.08
CA LEU A 36 18.89 21.37 -8.82
C LEU A 36 18.84 20.93 -10.28
N TYR A 37 18.52 21.86 -11.17
CA TYR A 37 18.58 21.63 -12.61
C TYR A 37 19.98 21.93 -13.13
N THR A 38 20.48 21.09 -14.04
CA THR A 38 21.80 21.28 -14.66
C THR A 38 21.81 20.86 -16.13
N GLU A 39 22.49 21.61 -16.98
CA GLU A 39 22.81 21.21 -18.36
C GLU A 39 23.95 20.18 -18.41
N GLU A 40 24.60 19.90 -17.27
CA GLU A 40 25.79 19.06 -17.17
C GLU A 40 25.59 17.87 -16.19
N PRO A 41 24.53 17.04 -16.36
CA PRO A 41 24.18 15.98 -15.41
C PRO A 41 25.31 14.98 -15.17
N ARG A 42 26.18 14.81 -16.17
CA ARG A 42 27.38 13.96 -16.08
C ARG A 42 28.30 14.36 -14.93
N LYS A 43 28.52 15.66 -14.67
CA LYS A 43 29.46 16.09 -13.62
C LYS A 43 28.98 15.68 -12.23
N PHE A 44 27.67 15.68 -12.03
CA PHE A 44 27.04 15.20 -10.81
C PHE A 44 27.01 13.67 -10.71
N ALA A 45 26.93 12.97 -11.85
CA ALA A 45 27.03 11.52 -11.89
C ALA A 45 28.47 11.02 -11.61
N ASP A 46 29.49 11.77 -12.06
CA ASP A 46 30.90 11.45 -11.85
C ASP A 46 31.33 11.69 -10.38
N ASP A 47 30.79 12.71 -9.69
CA ASP A 47 31.04 12.98 -8.27
C ASP A 47 29.75 13.15 -7.44
N GLY A 48 29.24 12.03 -6.94
CA GLY A 48 28.07 12.00 -6.05
C GLY A 48 28.29 12.66 -4.68
N ASN A 49 29.51 13.09 -4.33
CA ASN A 49 29.75 13.79 -3.06
C ASN A 49 29.23 15.23 -3.09
N ILE A 50 29.07 15.83 -4.27
CA ILE A 50 28.55 17.20 -4.43
C ILE A 50 27.17 17.31 -3.77
N ILE A 51 26.24 16.45 -4.19
CA ILE A 51 24.86 16.44 -3.65
C ILE A 51 24.85 16.07 -2.17
N ARG A 52 25.66 15.09 -1.76
CA ARG A 52 25.74 14.66 -0.36
C ARG A 52 26.22 15.78 0.56
N ASN A 53 27.21 16.57 0.13
CA ASN A 53 27.75 17.67 0.93
C ASN A 53 26.75 18.83 1.00
N LEU A 54 26.14 19.21 -0.13
CA LEU A 54 25.10 20.23 -0.17
C LEU A 54 23.89 19.86 0.70
N ALA A 55 23.42 18.61 0.64
CA ALA A 55 22.28 18.15 1.42
C ALA A 55 22.56 18.20 2.93
N LYS A 56 23.80 17.88 3.35
CA LYS A 56 24.22 18.00 4.76
C LYS A 56 24.26 19.45 5.23
N GLU A 57 24.75 20.36 4.39
CA GLU A 57 24.89 21.77 4.72
C GLU A 57 23.53 22.49 4.78
N LEU A 58 22.63 22.18 3.83
CA LEU A 58 21.30 22.77 3.76
C LEU A 58 20.26 22.04 4.62
N ARG A 59 20.60 20.87 5.18
CA ARG A 59 19.72 20.03 6.01
C ARG A 59 18.38 19.67 5.35
N THR A 60 18.37 19.62 4.02
CA THR A 60 17.21 19.26 3.19
C THR A 60 17.63 18.21 2.17
N ARG A 61 16.65 17.45 1.65
CA ARG A 61 16.90 16.52 0.55
C ARG A 61 17.14 17.30 -0.73
N ILE A 62 18.22 16.97 -1.40
CA ILE A 62 18.59 17.56 -2.68
C ILE A 62 18.58 16.47 -3.75
N ALA A 63 17.85 16.71 -4.81
CA ALA A 63 17.89 15.91 -6.04
C ALA A 63 18.52 16.75 -7.15
N MET A 64 19.37 16.13 -7.96
CA MET A 64 19.86 16.72 -9.20
C MET A 64 19.06 16.16 -10.36
N ARG A 65 18.64 17.03 -11.29
CA ARG A 65 17.96 16.62 -12.50
C ARG A 65 18.60 17.25 -13.74
N PRO A 66 18.64 16.52 -14.86
CA PRO A 66 18.97 17.12 -16.14
C PRO A 66 17.98 18.25 -16.46
N ASP A 67 18.49 19.37 -16.96
CA ASP A 67 17.66 20.43 -17.50
C ASP A 67 16.86 19.88 -18.70
N PRO A 68 15.55 20.18 -18.82
CA PRO A 68 14.76 19.73 -19.96
C PRO A 68 15.35 20.07 -21.32
N ARG A 69 16.21 21.11 -21.41
CA ARG A 69 16.92 21.50 -22.65
C ARG A 69 17.98 20.50 -23.11
N VAL A 70 18.48 19.65 -22.22
CA VAL A 70 19.52 18.64 -22.52
C VAL A 70 18.98 17.21 -22.54
N LEU A 71 17.67 17.03 -22.33
CA LEU A 71 17.00 15.74 -22.45
C LEU A 71 16.58 15.49 -23.90
N ALA A 72 17.01 14.36 -24.45
CA ALA A 72 16.49 13.88 -25.73
C ALA A 72 15.00 13.53 -25.61
N THR A 73 14.27 13.56 -26.73
CA THR A 73 12.87 13.13 -26.74
C THR A 73 12.76 11.64 -26.37
N PRO A 74 11.65 11.17 -25.77
CA PRO A 74 11.48 9.76 -25.47
C PRO A 74 11.67 8.84 -26.69
N GLU A 75 11.19 9.27 -27.86
CA GLU A 75 11.26 8.52 -29.11
C GLU A 75 12.71 8.38 -29.63
N ASP A 76 13.48 9.47 -29.63
CA ASP A 76 14.89 9.46 -30.01
C ASP A 76 15.72 8.69 -28.97
N SER A 77 15.38 8.86 -27.69
CA SER A 77 16.06 8.18 -26.57
C SER A 77 15.94 6.67 -26.66
N ILE A 78 14.76 6.14 -27.02
CA ILE A 78 14.56 4.70 -27.24
C ILE A 78 15.49 4.20 -28.35
N SER A 79 15.54 4.90 -29.48
CA SER A 79 16.38 4.51 -30.61
C SER A 79 17.86 4.46 -30.22
N ILE A 80 18.33 5.48 -29.51
CA ILE A 80 19.71 5.55 -29.02
C ILE A 80 20.01 4.44 -28.00
N ILE A 81 19.09 4.15 -27.08
CA ILE A 81 19.26 3.06 -26.10
C ILE A 81 19.39 1.72 -26.83
N GLU A 82 18.57 1.48 -27.86
CA GLU A 82 18.60 0.23 -28.65
C GLU A 82 19.87 0.06 -29.48
N GLU A 83 20.53 1.16 -29.85
CA GLU A 83 21.85 1.12 -30.51
C GLU A 83 22.99 0.84 -29.53
N VAL A 84 22.93 1.43 -28.33
CA VAL A 84 23.98 1.31 -27.30
C VAL A 84 23.93 -0.03 -26.57
N VAL A 85 22.72 -0.56 -26.33
CA VAL A 85 22.51 -1.77 -25.52
C VAL A 85 22.55 -3.03 -26.39
N PRO A 86 23.29 -4.09 -25.98
CA PRO A 86 23.31 -5.34 -26.73
C PRO A 86 21.92 -5.96 -26.86
N LYS A 87 21.56 -6.47 -28.05
CA LYS A 87 20.24 -7.09 -28.32
C LYS A 87 19.95 -8.30 -27.42
N GLU A 88 20.99 -8.97 -26.93
CA GLU A 88 20.90 -10.11 -26.03
C GLU A 88 20.39 -9.72 -24.62
N SER A 89 20.34 -8.42 -24.31
CA SER A 89 19.79 -7.87 -23.07
C SER A 89 18.28 -8.08 -22.96
N VAL A 90 17.60 -8.18 -24.12
CA VAL A 90 16.15 -8.35 -24.27
C VAL A 90 15.38 -7.32 -23.44
N ILE A 91 15.37 -6.07 -23.93
CA ILE A 91 14.60 -4.99 -23.31
C ILE A 91 13.11 -5.22 -23.61
N SER A 92 12.28 -5.16 -22.57
CA SER A 92 10.83 -5.36 -22.67
C SER A 92 10.03 -4.08 -22.69
N SER A 93 10.47 -3.03 -21.98
CA SER A 93 9.75 -1.76 -21.92
C SER A 93 10.63 -0.60 -21.44
N TYR A 94 10.14 0.62 -21.70
CA TYR A 94 10.73 1.87 -21.25
C TYR A 94 9.67 2.70 -20.53
N TYR A 95 10.07 3.41 -19.47
CA TYR A 95 9.24 4.44 -18.85
C TYR A 95 10.09 5.66 -18.51
N PHE A 96 9.79 6.77 -19.17
CA PHE A 96 10.42 8.07 -18.92
C PHE A 96 9.66 8.78 -17.81
N ASP A 97 10.29 8.88 -16.64
CA ASP A 97 9.68 9.43 -15.44
C ASP A 97 9.81 10.96 -15.44
N PRO A 98 8.68 11.68 -15.59
CA PRO A 98 8.70 13.14 -15.60
C PRO A 98 9.11 13.75 -14.27
N ASP A 99 8.86 13.04 -13.16
CA ASP A 99 9.08 13.54 -11.81
C ASP A 99 10.56 13.55 -11.45
N SER A 100 11.43 12.83 -12.18
CA SER A 100 12.84 12.64 -11.79
C SER A 100 13.83 12.85 -12.93
N GLY A 101 13.40 12.87 -14.19
CA GLY A 101 14.33 12.87 -15.33
C GLY A 101 15.03 11.52 -15.50
N GLU A 102 14.46 10.45 -14.95
CA GLU A 102 14.93 9.08 -15.08
C GLU A 102 14.24 8.34 -16.22
N VAL A 103 14.95 7.40 -16.85
CA VAL A 103 14.36 6.41 -17.76
C VAL A 103 14.47 5.02 -17.12
N ILE A 104 13.32 4.44 -16.79
CA ILE A 104 13.25 3.06 -16.32
C ILE A 104 13.33 2.13 -17.53
N ILE A 105 14.33 1.26 -17.54
CA ILE A 105 14.56 0.27 -18.60
C ILE A 105 14.31 -1.12 -18.02
N GLU A 106 13.27 -1.80 -18.49
CA GLU A 106 12.98 -3.18 -18.11
C GLU A 106 13.67 -4.14 -19.07
N ALA A 107 14.54 -5.02 -18.56
CA ALA A 107 15.24 -6.01 -19.39
C ALA A 107 15.29 -7.40 -18.73
N GLU A 108 15.28 -8.47 -19.52
CA GLU A 108 15.43 -9.84 -19.00
C GLU A 108 16.82 -10.05 -18.41
N LYS A 109 17.85 -9.44 -19.02
CA LYS A 109 19.24 -9.47 -18.55
C LYS A 109 19.76 -8.07 -18.22
N PRO A 110 19.38 -7.49 -17.05
CA PRO A 110 19.79 -6.15 -16.63
C PRO A 110 21.31 -5.92 -16.64
N GLY A 111 22.11 -6.95 -16.32
CA GLY A 111 23.56 -6.83 -16.26
C GLY A 111 24.20 -6.42 -17.60
N LEU A 112 23.59 -6.76 -18.73
CA LEU A 112 24.06 -6.36 -20.07
C LEU A 112 23.73 -4.90 -20.38
N VAL A 113 22.57 -4.41 -19.94
CA VAL A 113 22.17 -3.00 -20.02
C VAL A 113 23.06 -2.12 -19.14
N ILE A 114 23.43 -2.61 -17.95
CA ILE A 114 24.29 -1.87 -17.03
C ILE A 114 25.73 -1.77 -17.58
N GLY A 115 26.21 -2.86 -18.17
CA GLY A 115 27.58 -2.98 -18.67
C GLY A 115 28.61 -3.17 -17.54
N LYS A 116 29.85 -3.52 -17.92
CA LYS A 116 30.94 -3.70 -16.95
C LYS A 116 31.20 -2.37 -16.22
N HIS A 117 31.14 -2.39 -14.89
CA HIS A 117 31.33 -1.21 -14.03
C HIS A 117 30.41 -0.02 -14.39
N GLY A 118 29.21 -0.27 -14.94
CA GLY A 118 28.25 0.79 -15.31
C GLY A 118 28.62 1.58 -16.57
N ALA A 119 29.55 1.08 -17.40
CA ALA A 119 30.00 1.80 -18.59
C ALA A 119 28.86 2.11 -19.58
N THR A 120 27.97 1.14 -19.80
CA THR A 120 26.83 1.30 -20.72
C THR A 120 25.84 2.33 -20.18
N LEU A 121 25.53 2.32 -18.88
CA LEU A 121 24.66 3.36 -18.27
C LEU A 121 25.22 4.76 -18.47
N ARG A 122 26.53 4.95 -18.24
CA ARG A 122 27.18 6.25 -18.42
C ARG A 122 27.12 6.70 -19.88
N GLU A 123 27.28 5.78 -20.84
CA GLU A 123 27.18 6.10 -22.25
C GLU A 123 25.74 6.47 -22.65
N ILE A 124 24.73 5.74 -22.15
CA ILE A 124 23.31 6.09 -22.34
C ILE A 124 23.08 7.52 -21.85
N THR A 125 23.38 7.81 -20.57
CA THR A 125 23.19 9.15 -19.98
C THR A 125 23.91 10.24 -20.78
N LYS A 126 25.10 9.96 -21.29
CA LYS A 126 25.87 10.91 -22.09
C LYS A 126 25.19 11.25 -23.42
N GLN A 127 24.51 10.30 -24.05
CA GLN A 127 23.87 10.52 -25.35
C GLN A 127 22.46 11.10 -25.23
N ILE A 128 21.69 10.71 -24.21
CA ILE A 128 20.26 11.09 -24.09
C ILE A 128 19.95 12.05 -22.94
N GLY A 129 20.90 12.31 -22.04
CA GLY A 129 20.72 13.15 -20.85
C GLY A 129 19.96 12.47 -19.71
N TRP A 130 19.01 11.58 -20.01
CA TRP A 130 18.24 10.82 -19.03
C TRP A 130 19.11 9.92 -18.13
N ILE A 131 18.68 9.74 -16.89
CA ILE A 131 19.34 8.85 -15.93
C ILE A 131 18.72 7.44 -16.04
N PRO A 132 19.44 6.43 -16.55
CA PRO A 132 18.90 5.09 -16.77
C PRO A 132 18.80 4.32 -15.45
N LYS A 133 17.58 3.92 -15.09
CA LYS A 133 17.27 3.03 -13.97
C LYS A 133 16.89 1.66 -14.50
N VAL A 134 17.84 0.74 -14.51
CA VAL A 134 17.62 -0.60 -15.06
C VAL A 134 16.94 -1.48 -14.02
N VAL A 135 15.82 -2.07 -14.41
CA VAL A 135 15.07 -3.04 -13.62
C VAL A 135 14.91 -4.33 -14.42
N ARG A 136 14.70 -5.45 -13.73
CA ARG A 136 14.43 -6.72 -14.41
C ARG A 136 13.00 -6.72 -14.93
N THR A 137 12.78 -7.24 -16.13
CA THR A 137 11.43 -7.47 -16.68
C THR A 137 10.59 -8.29 -15.69
N PRO A 138 9.43 -7.77 -15.25
CA PRO A 138 8.52 -8.51 -14.39
C PRO A 138 8.02 -9.79 -15.07
N PRO A 139 7.96 -10.93 -14.36
CA PRO A 139 7.46 -12.19 -14.92
C PRO A 139 5.97 -12.15 -15.29
N ILE A 140 5.18 -11.27 -14.66
CA ILE A 140 3.77 -11.05 -14.95
C ILE A 140 3.61 -9.56 -15.24
N LYS A 141 3.02 -9.22 -16.40
CA LYS A 141 2.74 -7.82 -16.75
C LYS A 141 1.50 -7.33 -16.03
N SER A 142 1.61 -6.25 -15.25
CA SER A 142 0.46 -5.56 -14.66
C SER A 142 -0.10 -4.54 -15.64
N ARG A 143 -1.41 -4.61 -15.90
CA ARG A 143 -2.12 -3.58 -16.68
C ARG A 143 -2.17 -2.27 -15.90
N THR A 144 -2.33 -2.35 -14.58
CA THR A 144 -2.45 -1.19 -13.67
C THR A 144 -1.17 -0.37 -13.67
N VAL A 145 -0.01 -0.99 -13.48
CA VAL A 145 1.29 -0.31 -13.50
C VAL A 145 1.51 0.41 -14.82
N LYS A 146 1.22 -0.27 -15.94
CA LYS A 146 1.32 0.33 -17.28
C LYS A 146 0.42 1.57 -17.40
N ASN A 147 -0.85 1.44 -17.03
CA ASN A 147 -1.81 2.54 -17.11
C ASN A 147 -1.43 3.72 -16.20
N VAL A 148 -0.93 3.45 -14.99
CA VAL A 148 -0.43 4.48 -14.07
C VAL A 148 0.73 5.25 -14.71
N ARG A 149 1.71 4.54 -15.27
CA ARG A 149 2.87 5.13 -15.96
C ARG A 149 2.45 5.99 -17.16
N GLU A 150 1.59 5.48 -18.03
CA GLU A 150 1.08 6.21 -19.19
C GLU A 150 0.28 7.46 -18.78
N PHE A 151 -0.52 7.34 -17.72
CA PHE A 151 -1.28 8.45 -17.16
C PHE A 151 -0.36 9.55 -16.60
N MET A 152 0.67 9.19 -15.83
CA MET A 152 1.63 10.16 -15.30
C MET A 152 2.37 10.91 -16.41
N ARG A 153 2.78 10.19 -17.47
CA ARG A 153 3.44 10.80 -18.65
C ARG A 153 2.55 11.83 -19.34
N THR A 154 1.26 11.49 -19.51
CA THR A 154 0.30 12.37 -20.21
C THR A 154 -0.01 13.64 -19.42
N ASN A 155 0.11 13.59 -18.08
CA ASN A 155 -0.22 14.69 -17.18
C ASN A 155 1.01 15.43 -16.61
N LEU A 156 2.18 15.27 -17.25
CA LEU A 156 3.47 15.86 -16.81
C LEU A 156 3.36 17.33 -16.44
N LYS A 157 2.74 18.16 -17.29
CA LYS A 157 2.67 19.61 -17.10
C LYS A 157 1.94 19.97 -15.80
N GLU A 158 0.78 19.34 -15.57
CA GLU A 158 -0.01 19.57 -14.36
C GLU A 158 0.71 19.02 -13.13
N ARG A 159 1.32 17.84 -13.25
CA ARG A 159 2.11 17.23 -12.17
C ARG A 159 3.25 18.12 -11.70
N LYS A 160 4.00 18.73 -12.63
CA LYS A 160 5.09 19.66 -12.29
C LYS A 160 4.58 20.85 -11.48
N GLU A 161 3.45 21.44 -11.87
CA GLU A 161 2.85 22.55 -11.12
C GLU A 161 2.34 22.13 -9.74
N ILE A 162 1.77 20.92 -9.62
CA ILE A 162 1.37 20.35 -8.32
C ILE A 162 2.59 20.21 -7.41
N LEU A 163 3.68 19.61 -7.89
CA LEU A 163 4.90 19.44 -7.12
C LEU A 163 5.50 20.79 -6.69
N LYS A 164 5.51 21.80 -7.55
CA LYS A 164 5.93 23.15 -7.19
C LYS A 164 5.06 23.76 -6.09
N SER A 165 3.74 23.67 -6.22
CA SER A 165 2.81 24.19 -5.21
C SER A 165 3.02 23.51 -3.85
N VAL A 166 3.13 22.17 -3.85
CA VAL A 166 3.40 21.38 -2.64
C VAL A 166 4.75 21.75 -2.03
N GLY A 167 5.81 21.83 -2.83
CA GLY A 167 7.16 22.14 -2.34
C GLY A 167 7.25 23.52 -1.69
N ARG A 168 6.62 24.53 -2.29
CA ARG A 168 6.52 25.88 -1.72
C ARG A 168 5.74 25.91 -0.39
N LYS A 169 4.70 25.07 -0.25
CA LYS A 169 3.91 24.95 0.98
C LYS A 169 4.68 24.25 2.10
N ILE A 170 5.50 23.23 1.78
CA ILE A 170 6.33 22.50 2.75
C ILE A 170 7.42 23.40 3.33
N HIS A 171 8.06 24.21 2.50
CA HIS A 171 9.24 25.01 2.89
C HIS A 171 8.90 26.45 3.34
N LYS A 172 7.63 26.70 3.70
CA LYS A 172 7.24 27.98 4.34
C LYS A 172 7.88 28.07 5.74
N GLU A 173 8.17 29.28 6.20
CA GLU A 173 8.62 29.51 7.58
C GLU A 173 7.47 29.25 8.58
N CYS A 174 7.79 28.68 9.74
CA CYS A 174 6.84 28.57 10.86
C CYS A 174 6.49 29.96 11.40
N THR A 175 5.24 30.15 11.83
CA THR A 175 4.69 31.48 12.20
C THR A 175 4.26 31.58 13.66
N SER A 176 3.87 30.46 14.26
CA SER A 176 3.47 30.32 15.65
C SER A 176 4.67 30.22 16.58
N LYS A 177 4.47 30.73 17.80
CA LYS A 177 5.40 30.54 18.93
C LYS A 177 4.98 29.40 19.85
N ASP A 178 3.75 28.91 19.68
CA ASP A 178 3.22 27.80 20.47
C ASP A 178 3.81 26.48 20.01
N GLN A 179 3.84 25.50 20.92
CA GLN A 179 4.25 24.13 20.62
C GLN A 179 3.26 23.19 21.31
N TRP A 180 2.50 22.47 20.50
CA TRP A 180 1.63 21.39 20.95
C TRP A 180 1.48 20.37 19.83
N VAL A 181 1.15 19.14 20.20
CA VAL A 181 0.85 18.08 19.25
C VAL A 181 -0.42 17.39 19.70
N ARG A 182 -1.36 17.13 18.80
CA ARG A 182 -2.59 16.40 19.13
C ARG A 182 -3.08 15.52 17.97
N VAL A 183 -3.79 14.46 18.31
CA VAL A 183 -4.41 13.53 17.37
C VAL A 183 -5.91 13.51 17.58
N THR A 184 -6.68 13.78 16.52
CA THR A 184 -8.14 13.65 16.49
C THR A 184 -8.52 12.37 15.74
N SER A 185 -9.42 11.59 16.33
CA SER A 185 -9.89 10.33 15.74
C SER A 185 -11.15 10.60 14.89
N LEU A 186 -11.11 10.31 13.59
CA LEU A 186 -12.22 10.58 12.67
C LEU A 186 -12.93 9.30 12.20
N GLY A 187 -12.35 8.12 12.46
CA GLY A 187 -12.91 6.81 12.18
C GLY A 187 -11.91 5.71 12.54
N GLY A 188 -12.36 4.47 12.67
CA GLY A 188 -11.50 3.32 12.99
C GLY A 188 -11.18 3.14 14.48
N CYS A 189 -11.84 3.89 15.38
CA CYS A 189 -11.62 3.74 16.82
C CYS A 189 -12.77 2.97 17.49
N LYS A 190 -12.45 1.85 18.16
CA LYS A 190 -13.42 0.87 18.71
C LYS A 190 -14.30 0.20 17.64
N GLU A 191 -13.82 0.21 16.41
CA GLU A 191 -14.40 -0.44 15.24
C GLU A 191 -13.28 -0.87 14.29
N VAL A 192 -13.61 -1.73 13.33
CA VAL A 192 -12.78 -2.03 12.15
C VAL A 192 -13.48 -1.41 10.94
N GLY A 193 -12.73 -0.66 10.13
CA GLY A 193 -13.28 0.11 9.02
C GLY A 193 -13.11 1.63 9.19
N ARG A 194 -13.12 2.33 8.05
CA ARG A 194 -13.08 3.79 7.92
C ARG A 194 -11.97 4.48 8.73
N SER A 195 -10.79 3.85 8.82
CA SER A 195 -9.62 4.39 9.51
C SER A 195 -9.29 5.78 8.97
N CYS A 196 -9.21 6.77 9.86
CA CYS A 196 -8.95 8.15 9.53
C CYS A 196 -8.57 8.93 10.79
N PHE A 197 -7.37 9.51 10.79
CA PHE A 197 -6.83 10.27 11.91
C PHE A 197 -6.30 11.62 11.45
N LEU A 198 -6.43 12.63 12.29
CA LEU A 198 -5.86 13.94 12.05
C LEU A 198 -4.77 14.22 13.10
N LEU A 199 -3.51 14.21 12.67
CA LEU A 199 -2.39 14.73 13.44
C LEU A 199 -2.27 16.23 13.20
N SER A 200 -2.26 17.03 14.26
CA SER A 200 -2.12 18.48 14.14
C SER A 200 -1.08 19.06 15.09
N THR A 201 -0.45 20.13 14.62
CA THR A 201 0.43 21.05 15.33
C THR A 201 -0.12 22.48 15.12
N PRO A 202 0.48 23.52 15.73
CA PRO A 202 0.12 24.90 15.42
C PRO A 202 0.28 25.26 13.93
N GLU A 203 1.20 24.61 13.22
CA GLU A 203 1.57 24.96 11.84
C GLU A 203 0.93 24.05 10.78
N SER A 204 0.65 22.80 11.16
CA SER A 204 0.45 21.70 10.22
C SER A 204 -0.70 20.77 10.62
N ARG A 205 -1.38 20.23 9.61
CA ARG A 205 -2.48 19.26 9.72
C ARG A 205 -2.26 18.13 8.72
N ILE A 206 -2.09 16.93 9.24
CA ILE A 206 -1.77 15.74 8.48
C ILE A 206 -2.88 14.72 8.70
N LEU A 207 -3.50 14.26 7.61
CA LEU A 207 -4.48 13.19 7.66
C LEU A 207 -3.75 11.85 7.48
N ILE A 208 -3.99 10.88 8.36
CA ILE A 208 -3.45 9.53 8.26
C ILE A 208 -4.62 8.59 7.99
N ASP A 209 -4.58 7.96 6.84
CA ASP A 209 -5.63 7.16 6.23
C ASP A 209 -6.95 7.93 6.01
N CYS A 210 -7.78 7.41 5.10
CA CYS A 210 -9.13 7.86 4.82
C CYS A 210 -9.92 6.71 4.18
N GLY A 211 -10.38 5.78 5.01
CA GLY A 211 -11.02 4.54 4.56
C GLY A 211 -12.53 4.56 4.37
N VAL A 212 -13.06 3.53 3.70
CA VAL A 212 -14.48 3.16 3.74
C VAL A 212 -14.80 2.25 4.93
N ASN A 213 -16.05 2.20 5.35
CA ASN A 213 -16.50 1.23 6.34
C ASN A 213 -16.64 -0.18 5.73
N VAL A 214 -16.39 -1.23 6.52
CA VAL A 214 -16.49 -2.64 6.11
C VAL A 214 -17.66 -3.41 6.78
N GLY A 215 -18.41 -2.76 7.67
CA GLY A 215 -19.51 -3.36 8.43
C GLY A 215 -20.89 -3.28 7.74
N SER A 216 -21.95 -3.27 8.55
CA SER A 216 -23.35 -3.35 8.09
C SER A 216 -23.82 -2.18 7.20
N ASP A 217 -23.23 -1.00 7.35
CA ASP A 217 -23.55 0.18 6.53
C ASP A 217 -22.32 0.63 5.76
N GLU A 218 -22.29 0.28 4.48
CA GLU A 218 -21.22 0.63 3.55
C GLU A 218 -21.19 2.15 3.21
N ASN A 219 -22.26 2.89 3.52
CA ASN A 219 -22.30 4.34 3.28
C ASN A 219 -21.62 5.15 4.39
N MET A 220 -21.27 4.49 5.49
CA MET A 220 -20.66 5.15 6.64
C MET A 220 -19.25 5.63 6.28
N THR A 221 -19.00 6.92 6.52
CA THR A 221 -17.72 7.58 6.23
C THR A 221 -17.03 7.96 7.54
N PRO A 222 -15.71 8.27 7.51
CA PRO A 222 -15.08 9.05 8.56
C PRO A 222 -15.80 10.38 8.77
N TYR A 223 -15.68 10.96 9.95
CA TYR A 223 -16.30 12.24 10.30
C TYR A 223 -15.56 13.42 9.65
N LEU A 224 -15.59 13.51 8.32
CA LEU A 224 -14.87 14.52 7.57
C LEU A 224 -15.44 15.93 7.74
N TYR A 225 -16.71 16.08 8.12
CA TYR A 225 -17.41 17.37 8.18
C TYR A 225 -17.19 18.14 9.50
N VAL A 226 -16.25 17.71 10.33
CA VAL A 226 -15.92 18.38 11.60
C VAL A 226 -15.07 19.64 11.36
N PRO A 227 -15.12 20.63 12.27
CA PRO A 227 -14.35 21.87 12.15
C PRO A 227 -12.83 21.65 12.05
N GLU A 228 -12.31 20.57 12.63
CA GLU A 228 -10.90 20.22 12.60
C GLU A 228 -10.41 19.85 11.19
N VAL A 229 -11.32 19.42 10.30
CA VAL A 229 -11.02 19.00 8.92
C VAL A 229 -11.49 20.03 7.90
N PHE A 230 -12.68 20.63 8.07
CA PHE A 230 -13.21 21.62 7.13
C PHE A 230 -12.79 23.05 7.50
N PRO A 231 -12.28 23.86 6.53
CA PRO A 231 -12.14 23.57 5.10
C PRO A 231 -10.95 22.66 4.75
N LEU A 232 -11.08 21.82 3.71
CA LEU A 232 -10.05 20.82 3.35
C LEU A 232 -8.70 21.41 2.90
N ASN A 233 -8.66 22.67 2.47
CA ASN A 233 -7.41 23.34 2.08
C ASN A 233 -6.43 23.53 3.26
N GLN A 234 -6.93 23.39 4.49
CA GLN A 234 -6.13 23.48 5.71
C GLN A 234 -5.26 22.24 5.93
N ILE A 235 -5.57 21.13 5.26
CA ILE A 235 -4.80 19.87 5.34
C ILE A 235 -3.54 20.02 4.48
N ASP A 236 -2.39 19.73 5.08
CA ASP A 236 -1.08 19.84 4.44
C ASP A 236 -0.72 18.58 3.65
N ALA A 237 -1.10 17.41 4.17
CA ALA A 237 -0.87 16.13 3.50
C ALA A 237 -1.86 15.05 3.94
N VAL A 238 -2.04 14.05 3.08
CA VAL A 238 -2.69 12.78 3.41
C VAL A 238 -1.64 11.66 3.33
N ILE A 239 -1.57 10.81 4.34
CA ILE A 239 -0.69 9.64 4.38
C ILE A 239 -1.57 8.41 4.24
N VAL A 240 -1.21 7.48 3.36
CA VAL A 240 -1.87 6.18 3.23
C VAL A 240 -0.90 5.10 3.67
N THR A 241 -1.25 4.39 4.75
CA THR A 241 -0.43 3.33 5.34
C THR A 241 -0.33 2.12 4.42
N HIS A 242 -1.44 1.71 3.82
CA HIS A 242 -1.50 0.59 2.90
C HIS A 242 -2.77 0.64 2.03
N ALA A 243 -2.87 -0.30 1.08
CA ALA A 243 -3.85 -0.23 0.01
C ALA A 243 -5.26 -0.75 0.34
N HIS A 244 -5.55 -1.30 1.53
CA HIS A 244 -6.91 -1.78 1.80
C HIS A 244 -7.92 -0.63 1.83
N LEU A 245 -9.15 -0.93 1.38
CA LEU A 245 -10.19 0.09 1.16
C LEU A 245 -10.61 0.78 2.46
N ASP A 246 -10.53 0.12 3.60
CA ASP A 246 -10.73 0.67 4.93
C ASP A 246 -9.62 1.62 5.42
N HIS A 247 -8.59 1.85 4.61
CA HIS A 247 -7.53 2.83 4.85
C HIS A 247 -7.39 3.87 3.72
N GLN A 248 -7.71 3.54 2.46
CA GLN A 248 -7.60 4.50 1.35
C GLN A 248 -8.89 4.80 0.60
N GLY A 249 -9.94 4.03 0.83
CA GLY A 249 -11.10 3.94 -0.05
C GLY A 249 -11.88 5.23 -0.21
N LEU A 250 -11.70 6.23 0.66
CA LEU A 250 -12.31 7.56 0.57
C LEU A 250 -11.31 8.70 0.34
N VAL A 251 -10.02 8.42 0.11
CA VAL A 251 -9.07 9.46 -0.33
C VAL A 251 -9.60 10.23 -1.57
N PRO A 252 -10.19 9.59 -2.61
CA PRO A 252 -10.76 10.31 -3.75
C PRO A 252 -11.95 11.22 -3.37
N LEU A 253 -12.65 10.94 -2.26
CA LEU A 253 -13.73 11.80 -1.75
C LEU A 253 -13.20 13.14 -1.26
N LEU A 254 -11.98 13.18 -0.70
CA LEU A 254 -11.32 14.43 -0.30
C LEU A 254 -11.13 15.35 -1.51
N PHE A 255 -10.65 14.80 -2.64
CA PHE A 255 -10.47 15.54 -3.88
C PHE A 255 -11.79 16.03 -4.48
N LYS A 256 -12.85 15.22 -4.37
CA LYS A 256 -14.21 15.61 -4.75
C LYS A 256 -14.72 16.81 -3.94
N TYR A 257 -14.31 16.92 -2.68
CA TYR A 257 -14.66 18.02 -1.79
C TYR A 257 -13.66 19.17 -1.77
N GLY A 258 -12.67 19.17 -2.67
CA GLY A 258 -11.77 20.31 -2.89
C GLY A 258 -10.42 20.22 -2.18
N TYR A 259 -9.99 19.05 -1.72
CA TYR A 259 -8.58 18.84 -1.37
C TYR A 259 -7.69 18.91 -2.62
N GLU A 260 -6.53 19.55 -2.49
CA GLU A 260 -5.55 19.78 -3.56
C GLU A 260 -4.10 19.56 -3.10
N GLY A 261 -3.92 18.99 -1.90
CA GLY A 261 -2.59 18.66 -1.37
C GLY A 261 -2.09 17.29 -1.82
N PRO A 262 -0.89 16.88 -1.37
CA PRO A 262 -0.27 15.62 -1.71
C PRO A 262 -0.89 14.42 -0.98
N VAL A 263 -0.70 13.23 -1.55
CA VAL A 263 -0.92 11.93 -0.89
C VAL A 263 0.40 11.19 -0.83
N TYR A 264 0.89 10.84 0.36
CA TYR A 264 2.13 10.07 0.54
C TYR A 264 1.83 8.61 0.85
N CYS A 265 2.47 7.70 0.13
CA CYS A 265 2.41 6.26 0.37
C CYS A 265 3.59 5.57 -0.30
N THR A 266 3.70 4.25 -0.16
CA THR A 266 4.73 3.49 -0.90
C THR A 266 4.34 3.27 -2.37
N PRO A 267 5.31 3.07 -3.28
CA PRO A 267 5.04 2.75 -4.69
C PRO A 267 4.05 1.59 -4.90
N PRO A 268 4.14 0.44 -4.18
CA PRO A 268 3.16 -0.64 -4.35
C PRO A 268 1.78 -0.26 -3.82
N THR A 269 1.71 0.50 -2.71
CA THR A 269 0.44 1.00 -2.18
C THR A 269 -0.27 1.90 -3.18
N ARG A 270 0.46 2.77 -3.89
CA ARG A 270 -0.09 3.63 -4.94
C ARG A 270 -0.74 2.83 -6.07
N ASP A 271 -0.07 1.79 -6.55
CA ASP A 271 -0.58 0.96 -7.66
C ASP A 271 -1.79 0.12 -7.23
N LEU A 272 -1.72 -0.50 -6.05
CA LEU A 272 -2.82 -1.28 -5.47
C LEU A 272 -4.02 -0.39 -5.10
N MET A 273 -3.78 0.82 -4.60
CA MET A 273 -4.83 1.80 -4.30
C MET A 273 -5.63 2.14 -5.55
N VAL A 274 -4.96 2.43 -6.68
CA VAL A 274 -5.63 2.71 -7.95
C VAL A 274 -6.47 1.50 -8.42
N LEU A 275 -5.90 0.29 -8.36
CA LEU A 275 -6.62 -0.94 -8.73
C LEU A 275 -7.91 -1.10 -7.91
N LEU A 276 -7.80 -1.01 -6.58
CA LEU A 276 -8.90 -1.29 -5.66
C LEU A 276 -9.95 -0.18 -5.67
N GLN A 277 -9.58 1.09 -5.84
CA GLN A 277 -10.54 2.20 -5.94
C GLN A 277 -11.37 2.12 -7.22
N LEU A 278 -10.75 1.75 -8.34
CA LEU A 278 -11.46 1.55 -9.61
C LEU A 278 -12.39 0.32 -9.55
N ASP A 279 -11.93 -0.78 -8.94
CA ASP A 279 -12.76 -1.96 -8.71
C ASP A 279 -13.94 -1.65 -7.78
N TYR A 280 -13.72 -0.90 -6.70
CA TYR A 280 -14.76 -0.53 -5.74
C TYR A 280 -15.92 0.24 -6.39
N ILE A 281 -15.62 1.26 -7.22
CA ILE A 281 -16.68 2.03 -7.90
C ILE A 281 -17.39 1.22 -8.99
N ASP A 282 -16.69 0.31 -9.67
CA ASP A 282 -17.26 -0.57 -10.70
C ASP A 282 -18.20 -1.62 -10.09
N VAL A 283 -17.78 -2.24 -8.98
CA VAL A 283 -18.62 -3.17 -8.21
C VAL A 283 -19.84 -2.45 -7.64
N ALA A 284 -19.66 -1.27 -7.03
CA ALA A 284 -20.78 -0.49 -6.50
C ALA A 284 -21.80 -0.13 -7.60
N ALA A 285 -21.34 0.23 -8.80
CA ALA A 285 -22.21 0.52 -9.95
C ALA A 285 -23.00 -0.72 -10.40
N LYS A 286 -22.33 -1.88 -10.52
CA LYS A 286 -22.96 -3.15 -10.94
C LYS A 286 -23.96 -3.69 -9.92
N GLU A 287 -23.70 -3.46 -8.64
CA GLU A 287 -24.58 -3.87 -7.53
C GLU A 287 -25.69 -2.84 -7.24
N GLY A 288 -25.72 -1.70 -7.93
CA GLY A 288 -26.73 -0.64 -7.71
C GLY A 288 -26.59 0.06 -6.36
N LYS A 289 -25.37 0.06 -5.78
CA LYS A 289 -25.04 0.73 -4.53
C LYS A 289 -24.67 2.19 -4.75
N LYS A 290 -24.59 2.96 -3.67
CA LYS A 290 -24.16 4.37 -3.71
C LYS A 290 -22.68 4.45 -4.10
N ILE A 291 -22.38 5.24 -5.12
CA ILE A 291 -21.00 5.50 -5.56
C ILE A 291 -20.52 6.83 -4.93
N PRO A 292 -19.50 6.84 -4.05
CA PRO A 292 -19.08 8.06 -3.36
C PRO A 292 -18.35 9.06 -4.27
N TYR A 293 -17.65 8.57 -5.30
CA TYR A 293 -16.85 9.38 -6.23
C TYR A 293 -16.72 8.68 -7.60
N GLU A 294 -16.34 9.44 -8.62
CA GLU A 294 -16.15 8.93 -9.98
C GLU A 294 -14.66 8.63 -10.26
N SER A 295 -14.39 7.89 -11.33
CA SER A 295 -13.01 7.53 -11.75
C SER A 295 -12.11 8.75 -11.97
N GLY A 296 -12.68 9.90 -12.35
CA GLY A 296 -11.95 11.17 -12.45
C GLY A 296 -11.30 11.62 -11.13
N MET A 297 -11.88 11.23 -9.97
CA MET A 297 -11.30 11.54 -8.66
C MET A 297 -10.15 10.60 -8.30
N VAL A 298 -10.19 9.35 -8.75
CA VAL A 298 -9.05 8.42 -8.65
C VAL A 298 -7.88 8.96 -9.50
N ALA A 299 -8.16 9.45 -10.70
CA ALA A 299 -7.17 10.11 -11.55
C ALA A 299 -6.58 11.38 -10.88
N LYS A 300 -7.41 12.23 -10.24
CA LYS A 300 -6.92 13.40 -9.49
C LYS A 300 -6.07 12.98 -8.29
N THR A 301 -6.47 11.94 -7.57
CA THR A 301 -5.70 11.35 -6.45
C THR A 301 -4.32 10.90 -6.90
N LEU A 302 -4.26 10.17 -8.03
CA LEU A 302 -2.99 9.69 -8.60
C LEU A 302 -2.05 10.86 -8.97
N LYS A 303 -2.56 11.93 -9.59
CA LYS A 303 -1.76 13.13 -9.91
C LYS A 303 -1.14 13.79 -8.68
N HIS A 304 -1.78 13.66 -7.51
CA HIS A 304 -1.30 14.23 -6.25
C HIS A 304 -0.53 13.22 -5.39
N THR A 305 -0.42 11.96 -5.83
CA THR A 305 0.30 10.93 -5.07
C THR A 305 1.80 11.09 -5.25
N ILE A 306 2.55 11.12 -4.15
CA ILE A 306 4.01 11.21 -4.11
C ILE A 306 4.50 9.93 -3.41
N PRO A 307 4.99 8.94 -4.17
CA PRO A 307 5.44 7.69 -3.60
C PRO A 307 6.76 7.89 -2.84
N LEU A 308 6.93 7.22 -1.70
CA LEU A 308 8.15 7.23 -0.88
C LEU A 308 8.57 5.79 -0.60
N ASP A 309 9.88 5.52 -0.70
CA ASP A 309 10.41 4.21 -0.34
C ASP A 309 10.45 4.02 1.19
N TYR A 310 10.67 2.80 1.66
CA TYR A 310 10.95 2.59 3.09
C TYR A 310 12.25 3.29 3.49
N GLU A 311 12.31 3.77 4.73
CA GLU A 311 13.46 4.44 5.34
C GLU A 311 13.82 5.81 4.71
N GLU A 312 12.96 6.32 3.82
CA GLU A 312 13.08 7.64 3.22
C GLU A 312 12.50 8.74 4.14
N VAL A 313 13.36 9.34 4.98
CA VAL A 313 13.03 10.52 5.79
C VAL A 313 12.68 11.72 4.92
N THR A 314 11.45 12.22 4.98
CA THR A 314 10.89 13.17 4.01
C THR A 314 10.20 14.35 4.70
N ASP A 315 10.56 15.58 4.35
CA ASP A 315 9.86 16.78 4.82
C ASP A 315 8.47 16.87 4.17
N ILE A 316 7.39 16.78 4.97
CA ILE A 316 6.00 16.81 4.47
C ILE A 316 5.25 18.06 4.91
N ALA A 317 5.81 18.81 5.85
CA ALA A 317 5.37 20.12 6.31
C ALA A 317 6.57 20.83 6.97
N PRO A 318 6.48 22.14 7.31
CA PRO A 318 7.61 22.89 7.89
C PRO A 318 8.20 22.29 9.17
N ASP A 319 7.35 21.62 9.95
CA ASP A 319 7.67 21.06 11.27
C ASP A 319 7.46 19.55 11.35
N ILE A 320 7.24 18.85 10.23
CA ILE A 320 6.97 17.41 10.23
C ILE A 320 7.78 16.68 9.15
N LYS A 321 8.56 15.70 9.60
CA LYS A 321 9.21 14.71 8.73
C LYS A 321 8.52 13.35 8.86
N LEU A 322 8.27 12.71 7.72
CA LEU A 322 7.70 11.37 7.61
C LEU A 322 8.78 10.36 7.23
N THR A 323 8.74 9.18 7.84
CA THR A 323 9.49 8.00 7.38
C THR A 323 8.56 6.80 7.38
N PHE A 324 8.47 6.11 6.24
CA PHE A 324 7.78 4.82 6.18
C PHE A 324 8.72 3.68 6.55
N HIS A 325 8.20 2.69 7.27
CA HIS A 325 8.88 1.44 7.58
C HIS A 325 7.98 0.26 7.24
N ASN A 326 8.55 -0.91 6.93
CA ASN A 326 7.78 -2.11 6.63
C ASN A 326 6.82 -2.49 7.78
N ALA A 327 5.54 -2.68 7.46
CA ALA A 327 4.52 -3.19 8.39
C ALA A 327 4.30 -4.71 8.29
N GLY A 328 4.76 -5.36 7.22
CA GLY A 328 4.63 -6.82 7.03
C GLY A 328 3.19 -7.32 6.81
N HIS A 329 2.22 -6.41 6.60
CA HIS A 329 0.80 -6.74 6.50
C HIS A 329 0.40 -7.15 5.07
N ILE A 330 0.61 -6.25 4.11
CA ILE A 330 0.46 -6.48 2.66
C ILE A 330 1.62 -5.83 1.90
N LEU A 331 1.69 -6.08 0.58
CA LEU A 331 2.70 -5.49 -0.29
C LEU A 331 2.66 -3.95 -0.20
N GLY A 332 3.78 -3.35 0.22
CA GLY A 332 3.90 -1.90 0.39
C GLY A 332 3.32 -1.36 1.70
N SER A 333 2.75 -2.19 2.57
CA SER A 333 2.21 -1.73 3.86
C SER A 333 3.27 -1.05 4.72
N ALA A 334 2.92 0.09 5.30
CA ALA A 334 3.87 0.97 5.96
C ALA A 334 3.41 1.41 7.35
N ILE A 335 4.33 1.26 8.32
CA ILE A 335 4.31 1.97 9.59
C ILE A 335 4.80 3.39 9.32
N SER A 336 4.06 4.38 9.79
CA SER A 336 4.35 5.80 9.58
C SER A 336 4.98 6.40 10.82
N HIS A 337 6.27 6.77 10.73
CA HIS A 337 6.99 7.50 11.78
C HIS A 337 6.97 8.99 11.46
N PHE A 338 6.47 9.81 12.39
CA PHE A 338 6.44 11.26 12.29
C PHE A 338 7.39 11.87 13.31
N HIS A 339 8.36 12.62 12.80
CA HIS A 339 9.27 13.44 13.60
C HIS A 339 8.80 14.89 13.57
N ILE A 340 8.41 15.43 14.73
CA ILE A 340 7.74 16.73 14.85
C ILE A 340 8.67 17.75 15.53
N GLY A 341 8.79 18.93 14.91
CA GLY A 341 9.73 19.99 15.27
C GLY A 341 11.19 19.51 15.22
N ASP A 342 12.06 20.12 16.01
CA ASP A 342 13.44 19.65 16.23
C ASP A 342 13.49 18.47 17.22
N GLY A 343 12.63 17.48 17.00
CA GLY A 343 12.41 16.36 17.92
C GLY A 343 11.67 16.76 19.19
N LEU A 344 10.69 17.65 19.08
CA LEU A 344 9.76 18.00 20.16
C LEU A 344 8.97 16.76 20.61
N HIS A 345 8.44 16.01 19.65
CA HIS A 345 7.69 14.77 19.88
C HIS A 345 7.78 13.88 18.64
N ASN A 346 7.80 12.56 18.81
CA ASN A 346 7.74 11.60 17.72
C ASN A 346 6.57 10.65 17.95
N VAL A 347 5.78 10.46 16.91
CA VAL A 347 4.60 9.60 16.93
C VAL A 347 4.69 8.57 15.82
N VAL A 348 4.37 7.32 16.16
CA VAL A 348 4.28 6.21 15.21
C VAL A 348 2.83 5.80 15.07
N PHE A 349 2.31 5.80 13.85
CA PHE A 349 1.06 5.14 13.48
C PHE A 349 1.39 3.82 12.80
N THR A 350 0.90 2.70 13.33
CA THR A 350 1.26 1.40 12.78
C THR A 350 0.55 1.10 11.46
N GLY A 351 -0.66 1.63 11.27
CA GLY A 351 -1.63 1.01 10.37
C GLY A 351 -1.86 -0.45 10.77
N ASP A 352 -2.26 -1.29 9.81
CA ASP A 352 -2.28 -2.73 9.99
C ASP A 352 -0.87 -3.33 9.87
N TYR A 353 -0.51 -4.26 10.77
CA TYR A 353 0.83 -4.82 10.80
C TYR A 353 0.91 -6.28 11.24
N LYS A 354 1.91 -6.99 10.74
CA LYS A 354 2.26 -8.36 11.15
C LYS A 354 3.66 -8.40 11.76
N TYR A 355 3.76 -8.57 13.08
CA TYR A 355 5.04 -8.72 13.78
C TYR A 355 5.56 -10.17 13.76
N GLU A 356 5.50 -10.79 12.58
CA GLU A 356 6.02 -12.12 12.29
C GLU A 356 6.39 -12.19 10.80
N LYS A 357 7.40 -13.00 10.47
CA LYS A 357 7.77 -13.24 9.08
C LYS A 357 6.74 -14.16 8.43
N THR A 358 6.16 -13.74 7.31
CA THR A 358 5.21 -14.54 6.53
C THR A 358 5.89 -15.18 5.32
N ARG A 359 5.14 -15.85 4.43
CA ARG A 359 5.71 -16.36 3.17
C ARG A 359 6.11 -15.20 2.24
N LEU A 360 5.39 -14.08 2.30
CA LEU A 360 5.62 -12.89 1.45
C LEU A 360 6.52 -11.84 2.08
N PHE A 361 6.38 -11.55 3.37
CA PHE A 361 6.93 -10.32 3.98
C PHE A 361 7.83 -10.58 5.18
N ASP A 362 8.75 -9.65 5.42
CA ASP A 362 9.50 -9.58 6.67
C ASP A 362 8.62 -8.98 7.78
N PRO A 363 8.94 -9.24 9.07
CA PRO A 363 8.15 -8.72 10.19
C PRO A 363 8.08 -7.19 10.21
N ALA A 364 7.01 -6.67 10.80
CA ALA A 364 6.85 -5.25 11.12
C ALA A 364 8.08 -4.67 11.85
N VAL A 365 8.51 -3.48 11.44
CA VAL A 365 9.62 -2.76 12.09
C VAL A 365 9.16 -2.17 13.43
N ASN A 366 9.93 -2.39 14.50
CA ASN A 366 9.69 -1.76 15.80
C ASN A 366 10.93 -1.07 16.37
N LYS A 367 11.87 -0.71 15.49
CA LYS A 367 13.09 0.03 15.83
C LYS A 367 13.07 1.37 15.11
N PHE A 368 13.12 2.44 15.88
CA PHE A 368 13.04 3.81 15.39
C PHE A 368 14.09 4.67 16.10
N PRO A 369 14.45 5.84 15.55
CA PRO A 369 15.40 6.74 16.21
C PRO A 369 14.88 7.28 17.56
N ARG A 370 13.62 7.75 17.59
CA ARG A 370 12.91 8.28 18.77
C ARG A 370 11.40 8.03 18.62
N VAL A 371 10.72 7.68 19.71
CA VAL A 371 9.26 7.45 19.76
C VAL A 371 8.76 7.74 21.16
N GLU A 372 7.87 8.71 21.29
CA GLU A 372 7.21 9.03 22.55
C GLU A 372 5.76 8.48 22.55
N THR A 373 5.07 8.51 21.40
CA THR A 373 3.70 7.98 21.24
C THR A 373 3.62 6.90 20.16
N VAL A 374 2.86 5.84 20.41
CA VAL A 374 2.46 4.85 19.40
C VAL A 374 0.94 4.81 19.31
N ILE A 375 0.39 4.76 18.09
CA ILE A 375 -0.99 4.42 17.80
C ILE A 375 -0.98 3.09 17.04
N SER A 376 -1.53 2.04 17.66
CA SER A 376 -1.46 0.66 17.20
C SER A 376 -2.84 0.10 16.87
N GLU A 377 -2.92 -0.70 15.81
CA GLU A 377 -4.10 -1.53 15.55
C GLU A 377 -4.35 -2.53 16.70
N ALA A 378 -5.58 -3.04 16.77
CA ALA A 378 -6.05 -3.96 17.78
C ALA A 378 -7.05 -4.98 17.23
N THR A 379 -6.90 -5.39 15.96
CA THR A 379 -7.83 -6.31 15.28
C THR A 379 -7.97 -7.62 16.07
N TYR A 380 -6.82 -8.13 16.54
CA TYR A 380 -6.71 -9.30 17.43
C TYR A 380 -6.35 -8.89 18.87
N GLY A 381 -6.84 -7.72 19.32
CA GLY A 381 -6.57 -7.17 20.64
C GLY A 381 -7.22 -7.94 21.80
N ASN A 382 -8.24 -8.76 21.54
CA ASN A 382 -8.90 -9.57 22.55
C ASN A 382 -7.94 -10.58 23.21
N SER A 383 -8.07 -10.80 24.52
CA SER A 383 -7.20 -11.71 25.31
C SER A 383 -7.16 -13.16 24.81
N ASN A 384 -8.18 -13.62 24.09
CA ASN A 384 -8.26 -14.96 23.51
C ASN A 384 -7.94 -15.01 22.00
N ALA A 385 -7.59 -13.89 21.39
CA ALA A 385 -7.39 -13.76 19.95
C ALA A 385 -5.98 -14.19 19.52
N PHE A 386 -5.61 -15.42 19.87
CA PHE A 386 -4.38 -16.06 19.40
C PHE A 386 -4.62 -16.79 18.07
N GLN A 387 -3.61 -16.77 17.21
CA GLN A 387 -3.63 -17.52 15.96
C GLN A 387 -2.76 -18.77 16.06
N PRO A 388 -3.09 -19.86 15.34
CA PRO A 388 -2.18 -20.99 15.16
C PRO A 388 -0.87 -20.52 14.53
N SER A 389 0.17 -21.34 14.69
CA SER A 389 1.42 -21.12 13.96
C SER A 389 1.16 -21.19 12.44
N LEU A 390 1.94 -20.45 11.64
CA LEU A 390 1.83 -20.49 10.18
C LEU A 390 1.87 -21.94 9.64
N LYS A 391 2.76 -22.76 10.19
CA LYS A 391 2.91 -24.17 9.79
C LYS A 391 1.68 -25.02 10.09
N ASP A 392 1.01 -24.78 11.22
CA ASP A 392 -0.20 -25.53 11.57
C ASP A 392 -1.41 -25.04 10.77
N ALA A 393 -1.49 -23.73 10.49
CA ALA A 393 -2.49 -23.18 9.58
C ALA A 393 -2.36 -23.72 8.15
N GLU A 394 -1.13 -23.83 7.63
CA GLU A 394 -0.85 -24.44 6.33
C GLU A 394 -1.31 -25.91 6.27
N ARG A 395 -0.98 -26.70 7.28
CA ARG A 395 -1.42 -28.10 7.39
C ARG A 395 -2.94 -28.20 7.47
N HIS A 396 -3.58 -27.33 8.24
CA HIS A 396 -5.03 -27.31 8.35
C HIS A 396 -5.69 -26.97 7.01
N LEU A 397 -5.21 -25.93 6.31
CA LEU A 397 -5.70 -25.57 4.98
C LEU A 397 -5.50 -26.73 3.98
N GLN A 398 -4.33 -27.36 3.98
CA GLN A 398 -4.04 -28.52 3.14
C GLN A 398 -5.04 -29.66 3.37
N MET A 399 -5.30 -29.99 4.64
CA MET A 399 -6.23 -31.06 4.99
C MET A 399 -7.65 -30.75 4.54
N VAL A 400 -8.15 -29.52 4.78
CA VAL A 400 -9.50 -29.12 4.39
C VAL A 400 -9.67 -29.16 2.87
N VAL A 401 -8.72 -28.59 2.13
CA VAL A 401 -8.75 -28.58 0.66
C VAL A 401 -8.69 -30.00 0.12
N LYS A 402 -7.75 -30.82 0.60
CA LYS A 402 -7.60 -32.23 0.20
C LYS A 402 -8.90 -33.01 0.42
N ASN A 403 -9.46 -32.96 1.63
CA ASN A 403 -10.68 -33.69 1.97
C ASN A 403 -11.88 -33.24 1.11
N THR A 404 -11.96 -31.94 0.81
CA THR A 404 -13.04 -31.37 -0.03
C THR A 404 -12.93 -31.84 -1.47
N VAL A 405 -11.71 -31.84 -2.03
CA VAL A 405 -11.46 -32.29 -3.40
C VAL A 405 -11.67 -33.80 -3.53
N GLU A 406 -11.18 -34.60 -2.58
CA GLU A 406 -11.28 -36.07 -2.61
C GLU A 406 -12.74 -36.57 -2.50
N ARG A 407 -13.62 -35.83 -1.81
CA ARG A 407 -15.07 -36.13 -1.78
C ARG A 407 -15.85 -35.54 -2.98
N GLY A 408 -15.14 -35.03 -3.98
CA GLY A 408 -15.73 -34.50 -5.22
C GLY A 408 -16.39 -33.14 -5.09
N GLY A 409 -16.00 -32.35 -4.08
CA GLY A 409 -16.52 -31.00 -3.83
C GLY A 409 -15.59 -29.87 -4.29
N ILE A 410 -16.09 -28.65 -4.14
CA ILE A 410 -15.40 -27.39 -4.44
C ILE A 410 -15.03 -26.69 -3.14
N CYS A 411 -13.80 -26.19 -3.05
CA CYS A 411 -13.34 -25.39 -1.92
C CYS A 411 -13.36 -23.90 -2.27
N ILE A 412 -14.25 -23.13 -1.62
CA ILE A 412 -14.36 -21.68 -1.79
C ILE A 412 -13.57 -20.99 -0.67
N ILE A 413 -12.68 -20.08 -1.05
CA ILE A 413 -11.85 -19.29 -0.15
C ILE A 413 -12.11 -17.80 -0.43
N PRO A 414 -12.97 -17.13 0.37
CA PRO A 414 -13.12 -15.68 0.30
C PRO A 414 -11.82 -15.00 0.68
N ALA A 415 -11.30 -14.14 -0.20
CA ALA A 415 -10.09 -13.36 0.05
C ALA A 415 -10.21 -11.94 -0.51
N PHE A 416 -9.38 -11.02 -0.03
CA PHE A 416 -9.22 -9.72 -0.70
C PHE A 416 -8.30 -9.86 -1.92
N ALA A 417 -8.42 -8.95 -2.88
CA ALA A 417 -7.58 -8.96 -4.08
C ALA A 417 -6.08 -8.91 -3.72
N VAL A 418 -5.72 -8.20 -2.64
CA VAL A 418 -4.37 -8.17 -2.07
C VAL A 418 -4.36 -8.55 -0.59
N GLY A 419 -3.34 -9.32 -0.21
CA GLY A 419 -3.06 -9.77 1.15
C GLY A 419 -3.20 -11.28 1.26
N ARG A 420 -4.36 -11.74 1.77
CA ARG A 420 -4.58 -13.17 2.08
C ARG A 420 -4.54 -14.07 0.86
N SER A 421 -4.99 -13.57 -0.30
CA SER A 421 -5.00 -14.34 -1.55
C SER A 421 -3.60 -14.78 -1.96
N GLN A 422 -2.60 -13.89 -1.91
CA GLN A 422 -1.23 -14.23 -2.30
C GLN A 422 -0.55 -15.21 -1.33
N GLU A 423 -0.77 -15.09 -0.01
CA GLU A 423 -0.28 -16.07 0.98
C GLU A 423 -0.90 -17.45 0.72
N VAL A 424 -2.22 -17.53 0.54
CA VAL A 424 -2.93 -18.77 0.24
C VAL A 424 -2.45 -19.38 -1.08
N MET A 425 -2.22 -18.56 -2.11
CA MET A 425 -1.68 -19.01 -3.40
C MET A 425 -0.32 -19.72 -3.20
N ILE A 426 0.62 -19.13 -2.46
CA ILE A 426 1.92 -19.76 -2.21
C ILE A 426 1.77 -21.13 -1.52
N VAL A 427 0.89 -21.21 -0.53
CA VAL A 427 0.64 -22.46 0.20
C VAL A 427 0.04 -23.52 -0.72
N LEU A 428 -0.95 -23.16 -1.55
CA LEU A 428 -1.60 -24.08 -2.46
C LEU A 428 -0.66 -24.56 -3.57
N GLU A 429 0.13 -23.66 -4.17
CA GLU A 429 1.16 -24.01 -5.16
C GLU A 429 2.13 -25.04 -4.57
N GLU A 430 2.68 -24.75 -3.39
CA GLU A 430 3.65 -25.62 -2.74
C GLU A 430 3.04 -26.98 -2.41
N SER A 431 1.76 -26.99 -2.03
CA SER A 431 1.03 -28.21 -1.67
C SER A 431 0.71 -29.09 -2.87
N ILE A 432 0.29 -28.50 -4.00
CA ILE A 432 0.06 -29.22 -5.26
C ILE A 432 1.38 -29.76 -5.80
N ARG A 433 2.42 -28.92 -5.86
CA ARG A 433 3.75 -29.32 -6.37
C ARG A 433 4.39 -30.45 -5.56
N LYS A 434 4.10 -30.54 -4.25
CA LYS A 434 4.57 -31.63 -3.38
C LYS A 434 3.63 -32.84 -3.34
N GLY A 435 2.51 -32.82 -4.05
CA GLY A 435 1.50 -33.88 -4.05
C GLY A 435 0.76 -34.04 -2.70
N LEU A 436 0.73 -32.99 -1.87
CA LEU A 436 -0.02 -32.99 -0.61
C LEU A 436 -1.52 -32.74 -0.83
N ILE A 437 -1.86 -32.00 -1.89
CA ILE A 437 -3.21 -31.78 -2.40
C ILE A 437 -3.25 -32.37 -3.82
N PRO A 438 -4.35 -33.03 -4.25
CA PRO A 438 -4.51 -33.47 -5.62
C PRO A 438 -4.34 -32.32 -6.62
N GLU A 439 -3.85 -32.63 -7.82
CA GLU A 439 -3.74 -31.64 -8.88
C GLU A 439 -5.14 -31.22 -9.36
N VAL A 440 -5.54 -30.00 -8.98
CA VAL A 440 -6.83 -29.41 -9.34
C VAL A 440 -6.64 -27.95 -9.77
N PRO A 441 -7.53 -27.42 -10.62
CA PRO A 441 -7.49 -26.01 -10.96
C PRO A 441 -7.80 -25.14 -9.73
N VAL A 442 -7.01 -24.09 -9.57
CA VAL A 442 -7.19 -23.03 -8.58
C VAL A 442 -7.63 -21.77 -9.31
N TYR A 443 -8.93 -21.49 -9.30
CA TYR A 443 -9.50 -20.32 -9.94
C TYR A 443 -9.27 -19.06 -9.11
N LEU A 444 -8.87 -17.97 -9.77
CA LEU A 444 -8.61 -16.67 -9.17
C LEU A 444 -9.56 -15.63 -9.79
N ASP A 445 -10.51 -15.13 -9.02
CA ASP A 445 -11.52 -14.16 -9.48
C ASP A 445 -11.43 -12.85 -8.68
N GLY A 446 -11.90 -11.74 -9.26
CA GLY A 446 -12.00 -10.47 -8.57
C GLY A 446 -10.66 -9.75 -8.37
N MET A 447 -9.93 -9.50 -9.44
CA MET A 447 -8.68 -8.72 -9.47
C MET A 447 -7.47 -9.34 -8.74
N ILE A 448 -7.58 -10.53 -8.17
CA ILE A 448 -6.47 -11.22 -7.48
C ILE A 448 -5.26 -11.40 -8.42
N TRP A 449 -5.48 -11.76 -9.68
CA TRP A 449 -4.40 -11.96 -10.65
C TRP A 449 -3.68 -10.65 -10.98
N GLU A 450 -4.43 -9.57 -11.23
CA GLU A 450 -3.87 -8.24 -11.49
C GLU A 450 -3.11 -7.70 -10.27
N ALA A 451 -3.62 -7.90 -9.05
CA ALA A 451 -2.90 -7.56 -7.82
C ALA A 451 -1.60 -8.38 -7.68
N THR A 452 -1.62 -9.66 -8.06
CA THR A 452 -0.43 -10.53 -8.08
C THR A 452 0.60 -10.07 -9.12
N ALA A 453 0.14 -9.54 -10.27
CA ALA A 453 1.02 -8.91 -11.25
C ALA A 453 1.75 -7.68 -10.69
N ILE A 454 1.09 -6.90 -9.82
CA ILE A 454 1.72 -5.78 -9.10
C ILE A 454 2.82 -6.30 -8.15
N HIS A 455 2.63 -7.44 -7.46
CA HIS A 455 3.69 -8.05 -6.62
C HIS A 455 4.94 -8.39 -7.44
N ALA A 456 4.77 -8.83 -8.69
CA ALA A 456 5.87 -9.13 -9.59
C ALA A 456 6.67 -7.88 -10.02
N THR A 457 6.07 -6.70 -9.95
CA THR A 457 6.68 -5.41 -10.32
C THR A 457 7.48 -4.79 -9.17
N HIS A 458 7.14 -5.11 -7.92
CA HIS A 458 7.74 -4.52 -6.71
C HIS A 458 8.50 -5.56 -5.86
N PRO A 459 9.54 -6.21 -6.40
CA PRO A 459 10.24 -7.25 -5.68
C PRO A 459 11.01 -6.77 -4.46
N GLU A 460 11.40 -5.50 -4.43
CA GLU A 460 12.06 -4.85 -3.30
C GLU A 460 11.21 -4.80 -2.02
N TYR A 461 9.89 -4.96 -2.16
CA TYR A 461 8.91 -5.02 -1.07
C TYR A 461 8.56 -6.44 -0.62
N LEU A 462 9.10 -7.47 -1.28
CA LEU A 462 8.97 -8.88 -0.87
C LEU A 462 10.18 -9.29 -0.03
N ASN A 463 9.97 -10.28 0.85
CA ASN A 463 11.03 -10.84 1.68
C ASN A 463 12.14 -11.49 0.82
N ASN A 464 13.30 -11.67 1.46
CA ASN A 464 14.48 -12.18 0.77
C ASN A 464 14.32 -13.60 0.21
N ASP A 465 13.49 -14.46 0.83
CA ASP A 465 13.35 -15.85 0.42
C ASP A 465 12.56 -15.97 -0.88
N LEU A 466 11.43 -15.25 -0.97
CA LEU A 466 10.62 -15.22 -2.17
C LEU A 466 11.32 -14.49 -3.31
N ARG A 467 12.05 -13.40 -3.01
CA ARG A 467 12.89 -12.72 -4.01
C ARG A 467 13.92 -13.67 -4.61
N LYS A 468 14.61 -14.48 -3.78
CA LYS A 468 15.56 -15.48 -4.28
C LYS A 468 14.88 -16.55 -5.14
N LEU A 469 13.70 -17.01 -4.73
CA LEU A 469 12.92 -18.01 -5.46
C LEU A 469 12.58 -17.52 -6.89
N ILE A 470 12.05 -16.29 -6.99
CA ILE A 470 11.64 -15.67 -8.25
C ILE A 470 12.85 -15.34 -9.12
N PHE A 471 13.87 -14.66 -8.59
CA PHE A 471 14.93 -14.08 -9.43
C PHE A 471 16.17 -14.93 -9.62
N GLN A 472 16.51 -15.79 -8.65
CA GLN A 472 17.73 -16.62 -8.72
C GLN A 472 17.44 -18.04 -9.20
N LYS A 473 16.32 -18.63 -8.76
CA LYS A 473 15.96 -20.01 -9.13
C LYS A 473 15.04 -20.10 -10.35
N GLY A 474 14.49 -18.98 -10.81
CA GLY A 474 13.48 -18.96 -11.88
C GLY A 474 12.18 -19.68 -11.51
N GLN A 475 11.94 -19.90 -10.22
CA GLN A 475 10.76 -20.59 -9.70
C GLN A 475 9.82 -19.54 -9.13
N ASN A 476 8.98 -18.96 -9.99
CA ASN A 476 7.95 -18.03 -9.53
C ASN A 476 6.68 -18.82 -9.16
N PRO A 477 6.27 -18.88 -7.88
CA PRO A 477 5.08 -19.62 -7.47
C PRO A 477 3.82 -19.13 -8.19
N PHE A 478 3.74 -17.83 -8.47
CA PHE A 478 2.58 -17.23 -9.10
C PHE A 478 2.43 -17.60 -10.58
N LEU A 479 3.45 -18.18 -11.21
CA LEU A 479 3.38 -18.66 -12.59
C LEU A 479 2.99 -20.15 -12.70
N SER A 480 2.65 -20.81 -11.59
CA SER A 480 2.22 -22.20 -11.62
C SER A 480 0.99 -22.39 -12.52
N GLU A 481 1.00 -23.47 -13.31
CA GLU A 481 -0.11 -23.81 -14.21
C GLU A 481 -1.42 -24.09 -13.47
N CYS A 482 -1.37 -24.35 -12.15
CA CYS A 482 -2.57 -24.57 -11.34
C CYS A 482 -3.47 -23.34 -11.25
N PHE A 483 -2.90 -22.12 -11.35
CA PHE A 483 -3.68 -20.89 -11.25
C PHE A 483 -4.39 -20.54 -12.55
N LYS A 484 -5.71 -20.37 -12.47
CA LYS A 484 -6.58 -20.06 -13.62
C LYS A 484 -7.30 -18.73 -13.36
N PRO A 485 -6.82 -17.60 -13.91
CA PRO A 485 -7.51 -16.31 -13.78
C PRO A 485 -8.92 -16.35 -14.38
N VAL A 486 -9.86 -15.68 -13.71
CA VAL A 486 -11.27 -15.54 -14.13
C VAL A 486 -11.56 -14.05 -14.30
N ASP A 487 -11.45 -13.57 -15.53
CA ASP A 487 -11.51 -12.14 -15.84
C ASP A 487 -12.86 -11.69 -16.40
N SER A 488 -13.82 -12.61 -16.59
CA SER A 488 -15.13 -12.30 -17.15
C SER A 488 -16.29 -13.05 -16.48
N HIS A 489 -17.46 -12.43 -16.55
CA HIS A 489 -18.70 -13.05 -16.07
C HIS A 489 -18.98 -14.38 -16.77
N ASP A 490 -18.72 -14.49 -18.07
CA ASP A 490 -18.93 -15.72 -18.83
C ASP A 490 -18.02 -16.87 -18.35
N MET A 491 -16.76 -16.58 -18.02
CA MET A 491 -15.84 -17.58 -17.46
C MET A 491 -16.35 -18.06 -16.09
N ARG A 492 -16.81 -17.14 -15.24
CA ARG A 492 -17.45 -17.47 -13.95
C ARG A 492 -18.67 -18.36 -14.13
N GLN A 493 -19.56 -18.01 -15.06
CA GLN A 493 -20.76 -18.81 -15.35
C GLN A 493 -20.40 -20.21 -15.85
N LYS A 494 -19.35 -20.38 -16.66
CA LYS A 494 -18.88 -21.71 -17.10
C LYS A 494 -18.45 -22.60 -15.93
N ILE A 495 -17.76 -22.05 -14.94
CA ILE A 495 -17.35 -22.76 -13.72
C ILE A 495 -18.58 -23.16 -12.90
N ILE A 496 -19.55 -22.25 -12.78
CA ILE A 496 -20.81 -22.50 -12.04
C ILE A 496 -21.67 -23.56 -12.72
N GLN A 497 -21.81 -23.50 -14.05
CA GLN A 497 -22.66 -24.39 -14.84
C GLN A 497 -22.06 -25.78 -15.06
N ASN A 498 -20.73 -25.90 -15.00
CA ASN A 498 -20.02 -27.18 -15.14
C ASN A 498 -19.20 -27.45 -13.87
N PRO A 499 -19.85 -27.69 -12.72
CA PRO A 499 -19.13 -27.87 -11.47
C PRO A 499 -18.24 -29.11 -11.53
N HIS A 500 -16.98 -28.94 -11.19
CA HIS A 500 -16.02 -30.01 -11.00
C HIS A 500 -15.14 -29.70 -9.78
N PRO A 501 -14.50 -30.70 -9.16
CA PRO A 501 -13.64 -30.47 -8.00
C PRO A 501 -12.55 -29.44 -8.33
N CYS A 502 -12.50 -28.37 -7.55
CA CYS A 502 -11.56 -27.27 -7.74
C CYS A 502 -11.44 -26.42 -6.46
N VAL A 503 -10.48 -25.50 -6.47
CA VAL A 503 -10.36 -24.44 -5.46
C VAL A 503 -10.72 -23.11 -6.13
N ILE A 504 -11.51 -22.29 -5.45
CA ILE A 504 -11.91 -20.96 -5.92
C ILE A 504 -11.49 -19.94 -4.88
N ILE A 505 -10.52 -19.08 -5.23
CA ILE A 505 -10.16 -17.90 -4.43
C ILE A 505 -10.81 -16.69 -5.08
N SER A 506 -11.67 -15.99 -4.34
CA SER A 506 -12.52 -14.94 -4.92
C SER A 506 -12.79 -13.81 -3.93
N THR A 507 -12.99 -12.60 -4.47
CA THR A 507 -13.33 -11.40 -3.70
C THR A 507 -14.84 -11.24 -3.49
N SER A 508 -15.31 -10.57 -2.44
CA SER A 508 -14.54 -9.95 -1.35
C SER A 508 -14.30 -10.86 -0.15
N GLY A 509 -13.21 -10.61 0.59
CA GLY A 509 -12.75 -11.48 1.68
C GLY A 509 -13.67 -11.61 2.89
N MET A 510 -14.72 -10.80 2.97
CA MET A 510 -15.75 -10.86 4.02
C MET A 510 -17.18 -11.09 3.50
N MET A 511 -17.32 -11.41 2.20
CA MET A 511 -18.59 -11.77 1.56
C MET A 511 -19.66 -10.66 1.59
N ASN A 512 -19.28 -9.38 1.58
CA ASN A 512 -20.24 -8.26 1.50
C ASN A 512 -20.70 -7.96 0.06
N GLY A 513 -20.03 -8.56 -0.92
CA GLY A 513 -20.26 -8.35 -2.34
C GLY A 513 -19.16 -8.98 -3.19
N GLY A 514 -19.22 -8.71 -4.49
CA GLY A 514 -18.26 -9.21 -5.46
C GLY A 514 -18.48 -10.68 -5.88
N PRO A 515 -17.57 -11.24 -6.69
CA PRO A 515 -17.73 -12.53 -7.35
C PRO A 515 -17.90 -13.73 -6.42
N VAL A 516 -17.38 -13.68 -5.19
CA VAL A 516 -17.54 -14.75 -4.19
C VAL A 516 -19.01 -15.02 -3.89
N MET A 517 -19.87 -14.00 -3.99
CA MET A 517 -21.30 -14.15 -3.76
C MET A 517 -21.99 -14.96 -4.86
N ASP A 518 -21.50 -14.88 -6.11
CA ASP A 518 -22.02 -15.71 -7.22
C ASP A 518 -21.68 -17.18 -6.98
N TYR A 519 -20.44 -17.49 -6.61
CA TYR A 519 -20.01 -18.85 -6.28
C TYR A 519 -20.71 -19.38 -5.03
N PHE A 520 -20.82 -18.57 -3.98
CA PHE A 520 -21.50 -18.95 -2.75
C PHE A 520 -22.97 -19.28 -3.01
N LYS A 521 -23.69 -18.43 -3.78
CA LYS A 521 -25.08 -18.68 -4.17
C LYS A 521 -25.25 -20.01 -4.91
N ALA A 522 -24.31 -20.37 -5.78
CA ALA A 522 -24.38 -21.59 -6.58
C ALA A 522 -24.03 -22.86 -5.79
N PHE A 523 -23.14 -22.76 -4.80
CA PHE A 523 -22.47 -23.93 -4.23
C PHE A 523 -22.76 -24.18 -2.74
N ALA A 524 -23.42 -23.26 -2.03
CA ALA A 524 -23.62 -23.35 -0.59
C ALA A 524 -24.59 -24.45 -0.12
N GLU A 525 -25.49 -24.91 -0.99
CA GLU A 525 -26.47 -25.96 -0.67
C GLU A 525 -25.92 -27.39 -0.79
N ASP A 526 -24.76 -27.58 -1.43
CA ASP A 526 -24.15 -28.90 -1.60
C ASP A 526 -23.20 -29.21 -0.42
N PRO A 527 -23.48 -30.25 0.39
CA PRO A 527 -22.66 -30.61 1.55
C PRO A 527 -21.26 -31.14 1.19
N ARG A 528 -20.99 -31.45 -0.08
CA ARG A 528 -19.65 -31.83 -0.54
C ARG A 528 -18.71 -30.64 -0.58
N ASN A 529 -19.22 -29.41 -0.70
CA ASN A 529 -18.39 -28.22 -0.81
C ASN A 529 -17.88 -27.74 0.56
N SER A 530 -16.86 -26.90 0.54
CA SER A 530 -16.32 -26.24 1.74
C SER A 530 -16.17 -24.74 1.51
N LEU A 531 -16.49 -23.95 2.53
CA LEU A 531 -16.19 -22.54 2.64
C LEU A 531 -15.12 -22.35 3.71
N VAL A 532 -13.97 -21.78 3.32
CA VAL A 532 -12.81 -21.65 4.21
C VAL A 532 -12.50 -20.18 4.47
N PHE A 533 -12.73 -19.73 5.71
CA PHE A 533 -12.33 -18.40 6.14
C PHE A 533 -10.87 -18.40 6.59
N VAL A 534 -10.03 -17.61 5.91
CA VAL A 534 -8.57 -17.57 6.12
C VAL A 534 -8.08 -16.36 6.96
N GLY A 535 -9.01 -15.57 7.49
CA GLY A 535 -8.69 -14.49 8.42
C GLY A 535 -9.91 -13.77 8.96
N TYR A 536 -9.67 -12.66 9.68
CA TYR A 536 -10.69 -11.86 10.36
C TYR A 536 -11.91 -11.54 9.48
N GLN A 537 -13.08 -11.58 10.11
CA GLN A 537 -14.38 -11.24 9.55
C GLN A 537 -14.99 -10.15 10.46
N ALA A 538 -15.13 -8.94 9.94
CA ALA A 538 -15.63 -7.80 10.71
C ALA A 538 -17.09 -7.98 11.13
N ASP A 539 -17.48 -7.38 12.25
CA ASP A 539 -18.88 -7.38 12.67
C ASP A 539 -19.77 -6.66 11.64
N GLY A 540 -20.96 -7.21 11.43
CA GLY A 540 -21.91 -6.74 10.41
C GLY A 540 -21.83 -7.47 9.07
N THR A 541 -20.70 -8.09 8.74
CA THR A 541 -20.48 -8.78 7.46
C THR A 541 -21.26 -10.10 7.33
N ILE A 542 -21.54 -10.52 6.09
CA ILE A 542 -22.13 -11.85 5.81
C ILE A 542 -21.19 -12.96 6.25
N GLY A 543 -19.89 -12.83 5.96
CA GLY A 543 -18.88 -13.80 6.36
C GLY A 543 -18.86 -14.02 7.87
N ARG A 544 -18.99 -12.96 8.68
CA ARG A 544 -19.08 -13.07 10.14
C ARG A 544 -20.34 -13.79 10.62
N ARG A 545 -21.49 -13.59 9.97
CA ARG A 545 -22.74 -14.32 10.30
C ARG A 545 -22.59 -15.81 10.05
N ILE A 546 -22.03 -16.18 8.88
CA ILE A 546 -21.76 -17.57 8.51
C ILE A 546 -20.76 -18.20 9.49
N GLN A 547 -19.68 -17.49 9.82
CA GLN A 547 -18.66 -17.96 10.77
C GLN A 547 -19.23 -18.21 12.18
N LYS A 548 -20.27 -17.46 12.60
CA LYS A 548 -21.00 -17.67 13.87
C LYS A 548 -21.99 -18.84 13.82
N GLY A 549 -22.08 -19.57 12.71
CA GLY A 549 -22.89 -20.77 12.56
C GLY A 549 -24.29 -20.54 12.01
N TRP A 550 -24.59 -19.37 11.45
CA TRP A 550 -25.87 -19.13 10.79
C TRP A 550 -26.03 -20.06 9.57
N LYS A 551 -27.20 -20.69 9.47
CA LYS A 551 -27.52 -21.66 8.40
C LYS A 551 -28.50 -21.15 7.35
N GLU A 552 -29.14 -20.03 7.64
CA GLU A 552 -30.08 -19.36 6.73
C GLU A 552 -29.53 -17.96 6.47
N ILE A 553 -29.11 -17.71 5.24
CA ILE A 553 -28.44 -16.45 4.87
C ILE A 553 -29.41 -15.64 3.99
N PRO A 554 -29.87 -14.47 4.45
CA PRO A 554 -30.70 -13.60 3.64
C PRO A 554 -29.84 -13.00 2.52
N MET A 555 -30.31 -13.17 1.30
CA MET A 555 -29.67 -12.69 0.07
C MET A 555 -30.62 -11.78 -0.68
N ALA A 556 -30.07 -10.75 -1.35
CA ALA A 556 -30.86 -9.97 -2.29
C ALA A 556 -31.20 -10.82 -3.53
N GLY A 557 -32.50 -11.03 -3.74
CA GLY A 557 -33.10 -11.70 -4.88
C GLY A 557 -33.40 -10.73 -6.04
N LYS A 558 -33.88 -11.27 -7.15
CA LYS A 558 -34.23 -10.46 -8.33
C LYS A 558 -35.45 -9.57 -8.03
N GLY A 559 -35.35 -8.27 -8.36
CA GLY A 559 -36.45 -7.32 -8.20
C GLY A 559 -36.67 -6.82 -6.76
N GLY A 560 -35.69 -6.95 -5.88
CA GLY A 560 -35.77 -6.45 -4.50
C GLY A 560 -36.40 -7.42 -3.50
N SER A 561 -36.70 -8.66 -3.89
CA SER A 561 -37.09 -9.72 -2.97
C SER A 561 -35.90 -10.15 -2.10
N THR A 562 -36.16 -10.67 -0.90
CA THR A 562 -35.15 -11.36 -0.09
C THR A 562 -35.30 -12.86 -0.31
N GLU A 563 -34.24 -13.50 -0.80
CA GLU A 563 -34.16 -14.96 -0.93
C GLU A 563 -33.36 -15.51 0.24
N ILE A 564 -33.83 -16.60 0.86
CA ILE A 564 -33.12 -17.27 1.94
C ILE A 564 -32.33 -18.43 1.35
N LEU A 565 -31.01 -18.37 1.47
CA LEU A 565 -30.14 -19.44 1.05
C LEU A 565 -29.83 -20.38 2.22
N LYS A 566 -29.97 -21.69 2.00
CA LYS A 566 -29.65 -22.72 2.99
C LYS A 566 -28.18 -23.11 2.91
N LEU A 567 -27.47 -23.06 4.04
CA LEU A 567 -26.05 -23.37 4.11
C LEU A 567 -25.82 -24.81 4.58
N ASN A 568 -25.63 -25.72 3.62
CA ASN A 568 -25.33 -27.13 3.90
C ASN A 568 -23.85 -27.47 3.74
N MET A 569 -23.10 -26.66 2.99
CA MET A 569 -21.65 -26.85 2.80
C MET A 569 -20.88 -26.77 4.13
N GLU A 570 -19.72 -27.41 4.17
CA GLU A 570 -18.82 -27.36 5.32
C GLU A 570 -18.26 -25.94 5.49
N VAL A 571 -18.18 -25.45 6.73
CA VAL A 571 -17.55 -24.16 7.05
C VAL A 571 -16.35 -24.41 7.93
N GLN A 572 -15.16 -24.02 7.46
CA GLN A 572 -13.91 -24.13 8.20
C GLN A 572 -13.28 -22.76 8.42
N VAL A 573 -12.61 -22.59 9.56
CA VAL A 573 -11.89 -21.38 9.90
C VAL A 573 -10.42 -21.73 10.06
N VAL A 574 -9.60 -21.21 9.16
CA VAL A 574 -8.15 -21.37 9.16
C VAL A 574 -7.51 -20.00 9.36
N ASP A 575 -7.62 -19.49 10.59
CA ASP A 575 -7.21 -18.14 10.94
C ASP A 575 -5.69 -18.01 11.18
N GLY A 576 -4.89 -18.33 10.16
CA GLY A 576 -3.43 -18.20 10.18
C GLY A 576 -2.85 -17.32 9.07
N PHE A 577 -3.72 -16.75 8.22
CA PHE A 577 -3.32 -15.96 7.03
C PHE A 577 -3.90 -14.55 7.04
N SER A 578 -4.34 -14.06 8.21
CA SER A 578 -5.12 -12.81 8.30
C SER A 578 -4.38 -11.56 7.82
N GLY A 579 -3.05 -11.56 7.90
CA GLY A 579 -2.18 -10.39 7.69
C GLY A 579 -2.00 -9.54 8.94
N HIS A 580 -2.76 -9.77 10.02
CA HIS A 580 -2.67 -8.99 11.26
C HIS A 580 -1.90 -9.73 12.34
N SER A 581 -1.24 -8.99 13.22
CA SER A 581 -0.61 -9.52 14.41
C SER A 581 -1.64 -10.12 15.35
N ASP A 582 -1.43 -11.37 15.79
CA ASP A 582 -2.27 -11.97 16.82
C ASP A 582 -2.04 -11.30 18.19
N ARG A 583 -2.84 -11.67 19.19
CA ARG A 583 -2.73 -11.13 20.55
C ARG A 583 -1.31 -11.21 21.13
N ARG A 584 -0.56 -12.28 20.86
CA ARG A 584 0.82 -12.44 21.35
C ARG A 584 1.75 -11.48 20.62
N GLN A 585 1.63 -11.39 19.29
CA GLN A 585 2.43 -10.53 18.42
C GLN A 585 2.20 -9.05 18.74
N LEU A 586 0.96 -8.60 18.96
CA LEU A 586 0.64 -7.22 19.39
C LEU A 586 1.35 -6.86 20.70
N MET A 587 1.28 -7.74 21.71
CA MET A 587 1.96 -7.55 22.99
C MET A 587 3.49 -7.55 22.85
N ASP A 588 4.04 -8.44 22.03
CA ASP A 588 5.48 -8.56 21.80
C ASP A 588 6.04 -7.37 21.00
N TYR A 589 5.26 -6.81 20.07
CA TYR A 589 5.62 -5.63 19.29
C TYR A 589 5.92 -4.44 20.21
N ILE A 590 4.97 -4.09 21.10
CA ILE A 590 5.14 -3.00 22.08
C ILE A 590 6.22 -3.34 23.12
N LYS A 591 6.29 -4.61 23.57
CA LYS A 591 7.29 -5.04 24.56
C LYS A 591 8.73 -4.89 24.04
N ARG A 592 8.95 -5.19 22.76
CA ARG A 592 10.27 -5.18 22.12
C ARG A 592 10.61 -3.88 21.39
N MET A 593 9.67 -2.94 21.33
CA MET A 593 9.87 -1.67 20.64
C MET A 593 11.06 -0.90 21.23
N GLN A 594 11.88 -0.33 20.34
CA GLN A 594 13.04 0.47 20.69
C GLN A 594 13.03 1.79 19.91
N PRO A 595 13.10 2.95 20.60
CA PRO A 595 12.98 3.11 22.06
C PRO A 595 11.58 2.74 22.57
N ARG A 596 11.49 2.58 23.90
CA ARG A 596 10.21 2.29 24.56
C ARG A 596 9.33 3.55 24.53
N PRO A 597 8.07 3.47 24.04
CA PRO A 597 7.19 4.63 24.03
C PRO A 597 6.71 4.97 25.44
N GLU A 598 6.38 6.24 25.64
CA GLU A 598 5.78 6.75 26.89
C GLU A 598 4.28 6.50 26.93
N ARG A 599 3.63 6.62 25.76
CA ARG A 599 2.18 6.44 25.58
C ARG A 599 1.86 5.55 24.41
N VAL A 600 0.85 4.71 24.58
CA VAL A 600 0.29 3.87 23.51
C VAL A 600 -1.21 4.14 23.39
N PHE A 601 -1.71 4.24 22.18
CA PHE A 601 -3.13 4.28 21.89
C PHE A 601 -3.50 3.09 21.02
N THR A 602 -4.69 2.53 21.26
CA THR A 602 -5.20 1.39 20.48
C THR A 602 -6.41 1.81 19.65
N GLU A 603 -6.43 1.36 18.40
CA GLU A 603 -7.46 1.60 17.40
C GLU A 603 -7.61 0.36 16.50
N HIS A 604 -8.32 0.45 15.38
CA HIS A 604 -8.57 -0.61 14.40
C HIS A 604 -8.85 -1.98 15.03
N GLY A 605 -10.01 -2.10 15.67
CA GLY A 605 -10.40 -3.31 16.40
C GLY A 605 -11.76 -3.13 17.02
N ASP A 606 -12.47 -4.25 17.24
CA ASP A 606 -13.74 -4.18 17.99
C ASP A 606 -13.54 -3.50 19.35
N GLU A 607 -14.61 -2.89 19.89
CA GLU A 607 -14.53 -2.10 21.13
C GLU A 607 -13.83 -2.86 22.27
N LYS A 608 -14.18 -4.15 22.42
CA LYS A 608 -13.60 -5.00 23.45
C LYS A 608 -12.12 -5.27 23.20
N ALA A 609 -11.72 -5.52 21.96
CA ALA A 609 -10.34 -5.77 21.57
C ALA A 609 -9.44 -4.56 21.86
N CYS A 610 -9.88 -3.37 21.48
CA CYS A 610 -9.19 -2.11 21.78
C CYS A 610 -8.97 -1.94 23.30
N VAL A 611 -10.05 -2.04 24.08
CA VAL A 611 -10.00 -1.81 25.53
C VAL A 611 -9.20 -2.91 26.27
N ASP A 612 -9.34 -4.17 25.88
CA ASP A 612 -8.59 -5.29 26.46
C ASP A 612 -7.08 -5.14 26.21
N LEU A 613 -6.67 -4.85 24.96
CA LEU A 613 -5.27 -4.60 24.61
C LEU A 613 -4.70 -3.44 25.40
N ALA A 614 -5.41 -2.31 25.45
CA ALA A 614 -4.97 -1.14 26.20
C ALA A 614 -4.75 -1.46 27.69
N SER A 615 -5.74 -2.11 28.33
CA SER A 615 -5.65 -2.55 29.73
C SER A 615 -4.45 -3.48 29.97
N SER A 616 -4.19 -4.37 29.03
CA SER A 616 -3.17 -5.40 29.15
C SER A 616 -1.76 -4.88 28.96
N VAL A 617 -1.57 -3.94 28.02
CA VAL A 617 -0.31 -3.20 27.83
C VAL A 617 0.00 -2.41 29.10
N TYR A 618 -0.95 -1.66 29.65
CA TYR A 618 -0.76 -0.92 30.90
C TYR A 618 -0.38 -1.86 32.07
N LYS A 619 -1.13 -2.94 32.27
CA LYS A 619 -0.90 -3.89 33.38
C LYS A 619 0.47 -4.57 33.31
N LYS A 620 0.85 -5.07 32.13
CA LYS A 620 2.06 -5.89 31.94
C LYS A 620 3.31 -5.06 31.68
N LEU A 621 3.18 -3.95 30.97
CA LEU A 621 4.30 -3.13 30.51
C LEU A 621 4.40 -1.81 31.30
N LYS A 622 3.38 -1.37 32.05
CA LYS A 622 3.43 -0.09 32.79
C LYS A 622 3.65 1.13 31.88
N ILE A 623 3.17 1.05 30.63
CA ILE A 623 3.12 2.17 29.68
C ILE A 623 1.71 2.75 29.73
N GLU A 624 1.56 4.07 29.81
CA GLU A 624 0.25 4.72 29.78
C GLU A 624 -0.46 4.36 28.46
N THR A 625 -1.62 3.69 28.55
CA THR A 625 -2.29 3.17 27.37
C THR A 625 -3.79 3.41 27.42
N ARG A 626 -4.37 3.85 26.30
CA ARG A 626 -5.82 4.11 26.19
C ARG A 626 -6.37 3.73 24.83
N ALA A 627 -7.57 3.16 24.80
CA ALA A 627 -8.32 2.98 23.56
C ALA A 627 -8.89 4.33 23.10
N LEU A 628 -8.70 4.66 21.82
CA LEU A 628 -9.26 5.88 21.24
C LEU A 628 -10.78 5.76 21.06
N THR A 629 -11.44 6.89 20.91
CA THR A 629 -12.87 6.98 20.55
C THR A 629 -12.99 7.96 19.40
N ASN A 630 -13.84 7.65 18.41
CA ASN A 630 -14.15 8.58 17.33
C ASN A 630 -14.61 9.93 17.90
N LEU A 631 -14.18 11.03 17.25
CA LEU A 631 -14.37 12.44 17.62
C LEU A 631 -13.60 12.92 18.86
N GLU A 632 -12.91 12.04 19.59
CA GLU A 632 -12.01 12.51 20.64
C GLU A 632 -10.69 13.03 20.06
N THR A 633 -10.15 14.05 20.72
CA THR A 633 -8.82 14.58 20.46
C THR A 633 -7.92 14.34 21.66
N VAL A 634 -6.74 13.76 21.43
CA VAL A 634 -5.74 13.51 22.46
C VAL A 634 -4.56 14.42 22.25
N ARG A 635 -4.20 15.17 23.29
CA ARG A 635 -2.98 15.98 23.28
C ARG A 635 -1.78 15.10 23.62
N LEU A 636 -0.79 15.09 22.73
CA LEU A 636 0.48 14.38 22.88
C LEU A 636 1.54 15.27 23.54
N LEU A 637 1.56 16.56 23.23
CA LEU A 637 2.46 17.54 23.85
C LEU A 637 1.71 18.85 24.14
#